data_AF-A0A962NA09-F1
#
_entry.id   AF-A0A962NA09-F1
#
_cell.length_a   1.000
_cell.length_b   1.000
_cell.length_c   1.000
_cell.angle_alpha   90.00
_cell.angle_beta   90.00
_cell.angle_gamma   90.00
#
_symmetry.space_group_name_H-M   'P 1'
#
loop_
_entity.id
_entity.type
_entity.pdbx_description
1 polymer ?
#
loop_
_entity_poly.entity_id
_entity_poly.type
_entity_poly.pdbx_seq_one_letter_code
_entity_poly.pdbx_strand_id
1 'polypeptide(L)'
;QGWRLDAGPALPLQRAESGGESLLLTRSPGGEDIGVEWRRGQVDLLGSARLPGGSNLPASGWRETLDSANLQLNLPPGYQLLAATGSDRAPSAWVARWRLGQIFLLCLGVLLAWRLGGWRLALPAALYLLLSGGQRGAPLFSLLLLLLCLLGLRWLSAEGPRRWIRRLAWPVLVVLLLIGLPYAAEQFRLLLHPQLERGSVASSGDFNLATAQVIQRSGRYVSYGDDSAKEAGNVMALAPAAPADEEREVLTAVSSPNVQQAQQKRLLKPLNRIDPNAVVQAGQAEPQWRWNTHQISVAGPVASDHRVGLWLTPPWITAVWRLLAVLTLGWLVAAALLQLLQRPLAGRWQRWLALALCLPGLAMASEFPSESLLQSYRERLLTAPECAPTCVNLQQVNLQADATRLRVQLELHLQAPLSVPLPWSNAWQAARVSVDGQPAPWLLGVEGKPWLPLSAGVRRVELEGPLLGERVALQFPLAAAAVQAQIDGWLLSGLDRGRIAAGELQLARLAPVESAGGSRLQPAELPPYVSVTRTLTIDLDWTLLTEVHRLAPFEGALQVQVPLLEGERVLSDDPPVVDGRVQVSLAEGVSDLSWQSRLDPVSELQWQAPPLAERVEFWVLQISPIFHVEYEGPAALLLAAEGDGTERRFSPLPGDRLTLEVQRPAAVDGSTLAIDGVGIRSRYGTRLRETELNLQWRATRGGQHALQLPPEAELLWLRIDGRDVGLQPEAGRLLLPVRPGQQSVALALREPVEQMLSTGFAQVDLGLPSANLGMALNLPADRWLLWTQGPAIGPAVRFWSVLALVVVLAVLVGRSGRTALGTREMLILGIGLATVAWWTLLLVAGWLLLLDWRRRRGRVGSALAFDSLQVFLVGLSVVVLFALIGTAWAGLLGQPAMRVEGNGSSPQDLIWFADHAAGPLPSAWAISVPLWVYKVAILLWSLWLANAVVRWFKLALDALGSGGWWQSPLFPPRAKRVPVAPTTPTAPAEAPQPPAST
;
A
#
# COMPACT_ATOMS: atom_id res chain seq x y z
N GLN A 1 -5.93 34.17 -7.00
CA GLN A 1 -6.53 35.49 -6.71
C GLN A 1 -7.22 35.43 -5.35
N GLY A 2 -6.43 35.15 -4.29
CA GLY A 2 -6.95 34.88 -2.95
C GLY A 2 -6.10 33.82 -2.26
N TRP A 3 -6.10 33.83 -0.93
CA TRP A 3 -5.39 32.87 -0.08
C TRP A 3 -6.38 31.88 0.56
N ARG A 4 -7.52 31.65 -0.09
CA ARG A 4 -8.58 30.77 0.38
C ARG A 4 -8.82 29.68 -0.66
N LEU A 5 -8.94 28.44 -0.21
CA LEU A 5 -9.25 27.29 -1.06
C LEU A 5 -10.66 26.80 -0.73
N ASP A 6 -11.59 27.03 -1.67
CA ASP A 6 -12.98 26.60 -1.53
C ASP A 6 -13.23 25.25 -2.21
N ALA A 7 -13.96 24.39 -1.51
CA ALA A 7 -14.39 23.10 -2.02
C ALA A 7 -15.43 23.26 -3.13
N GLY A 8 -15.40 22.35 -4.10
CA GLY A 8 -16.46 22.27 -5.11
C GLY A 8 -17.80 21.87 -4.48
N PRO A 9 -18.94 22.39 -4.98
CA PRO A 9 -20.27 22.10 -4.42
C PRO A 9 -20.63 20.60 -4.47
N ALA A 10 -19.99 19.82 -5.34
CA ALA A 10 -20.17 18.37 -5.42
C ALA A 10 -19.46 17.61 -4.28
N LEU A 11 -18.45 18.19 -3.63
CA LEU A 11 -17.63 17.56 -2.59
C LEU A 11 -17.57 18.46 -1.34
N PRO A 12 -18.63 18.53 -0.52
CA PRO A 12 -18.60 19.32 0.69
C PRO A 12 -17.55 18.74 1.67
N LEU A 13 -16.54 19.54 2.00
CA LEU A 13 -15.50 19.18 2.96
C LEU A 13 -16.11 18.91 4.34
N GLN A 14 -15.65 17.84 4.97
CA GLN A 14 -15.99 17.47 6.35
C GLN A 14 -14.81 17.64 7.30
N ARG A 15 -13.59 17.58 6.77
CA ARG A 15 -12.32 17.76 7.46
C ARG A 15 -11.28 18.25 6.47
N ALA A 16 -10.36 19.06 6.96
CA ALA A 16 -9.17 19.46 6.23
C ALA A 16 -7.96 19.41 7.17
N GLU A 17 -6.81 19.01 6.64
CA GLU A 17 -5.56 18.89 7.40
C GLU A 17 -4.34 19.28 6.58
N SER A 18 -3.30 19.71 7.26
CA SER A 18 -1.99 19.94 6.66
C SER A 18 -0.87 19.54 7.62
N GLY A 19 0.11 18.77 7.14
CA GLY A 19 1.23 18.33 7.98
C GLY A 19 0.83 17.54 9.23
N GLY A 20 -0.37 16.94 9.25
CA GLY A 20 -0.93 16.23 10.42
C GLY A 20 -1.70 17.11 11.42
N GLU A 21 -1.79 18.41 11.19
CA GLU A 21 -2.61 19.33 11.99
C GLU A 21 -3.97 19.57 11.32
N SER A 22 -5.04 19.53 12.11
CA SER A 22 -6.39 19.81 11.62
C SER A 22 -6.60 21.30 11.36
N LEU A 23 -7.21 21.64 10.23
CA LEU A 23 -7.53 23.00 9.82
C LEU A 23 -9.01 23.31 10.08
N LEU A 24 -9.32 24.57 10.38
CA LEU A 24 -10.69 25.02 10.57
C LEU A 24 -11.38 25.18 9.21
N LEU A 25 -12.51 24.49 9.03
CA LEU A 25 -13.40 24.74 7.90
C LEU A 25 -14.23 25.99 8.17
N THR A 26 -14.21 26.92 7.22
CA THR A 26 -14.93 28.18 7.31
C THR A 26 -15.79 28.41 6.07
N ARG A 27 -16.85 29.22 6.20
CA ARG A 27 -17.67 29.66 5.07
C ARG A 27 -17.06 30.86 4.37
N SER A 28 -17.23 30.92 3.06
CA SER A 28 -16.76 32.03 2.24
C SER A 28 -17.49 33.34 2.60
N PRO A 29 -16.81 34.50 2.61
CA PRO A 29 -17.44 35.80 2.85
C PRO A 29 -18.61 36.06 1.90
N GLY A 30 -19.82 36.26 2.43
CA GLY A 30 -21.02 36.53 1.63
C GLY A 30 -21.58 35.34 0.83
N GLY A 31 -21.02 34.14 0.98
CA GLY A 31 -21.44 32.92 0.29
C GLY A 31 -21.67 31.71 1.21
N GLU A 32 -22.10 30.59 0.62
CA GLU A 32 -22.29 29.31 1.34
C GLU A 32 -21.15 28.31 1.13
N ASP A 33 -20.12 28.69 0.38
CA ASP A 33 -19.02 27.79 0.05
C ASP A 33 -18.15 27.47 1.27
N ILE A 34 -17.80 26.20 1.41
CA ILE A 34 -16.97 25.68 2.49
C ILE A 34 -15.53 25.57 1.99
N GLY A 35 -14.59 26.09 2.75
CA GLY A 35 -13.18 26.10 2.37
C GLY A 35 -12.25 26.24 3.57
N VAL A 36 -10.97 26.41 3.26
CA VAL A 36 -9.91 26.67 4.25
C VAL A 36 -9.12 27.91 3.88
N GLU A 37 -8.73 28.67 4.90
CA GLU A 37 -7.76 29.75 4.75
C GLU A 37 -6.35 29.15 4.69
N TRP A 38 -5.62 29.46 3.62
CA TRP A 38 -4.30 28.93 3.35
C TRP A 38 -3.29 30.06 3.16
N ARG A 39 -2.17 30.07 3.87
CA ARG A 39 -1.22 31.22 3.85
C ARG A 39 0.18 30.87 3.36
N ARG A 40 0.39 29.65 2.84
CA ARG A 40 1.70 29.15 2.38
C ARG A 40 1.76 29.06 0.87
N GLY A 41 2.89 29.43 0.26
CA GLY A 41 3.05 29.37 -1.21
C GLY A 41 2.96 27.94 -1.78
N GLN A 42 3.45 26.93 -1.03
CA GLN A 42 3.25 25.52 -1.35
C GLN A 42 1.99 25.02 -0.67
N VAL A 43 1.10 24.34 -1.40
CA VAL A 43 -0.14 23.76 -0.87
C VAL A 43 0.07 22.29 -0.58
N ASP A 44 -0.03 21.91 0.70
CA ASP A 44 -0.12 20.51 1.14
C ASP A 44 -1.35 20.37 2.03
N LEU A 45 -2.45 20.00 1.39
CA LEU A 45 -3.78 20.01 1.97
C LEU A 45 -4.48 18.67 1.71
N LEU A 46 -4.85 18.01 2.80
CA LEU A 46 -5.67 16.80 2.77
C LEU A 46 -7.09 17.18 3.17
N GLY A 47 -8.02 17.10 2.21
CA GLY A 47 -9.45 17.28 2.45
C GLY A 47 -10.18 15.95 2.39
N SER A 48 -11.11 15.72 3.32
CA SER A 48 -12.02 14.57 3.25
C SER A 48 -13.48 15.02 3.13
N ALA A 49 -14.22 14.28 2.32
CA ALA A 49 -15.60 14.57 1.97
C ALA A 49 -16.34 13.25 1.72
N ARG A 50 -17.67 13.30 1.86
CA ARG A 50 -18.54 12.14 1.62
C ARG A 50 -19.52 12.46 0.49
N LEU A 51 -19.51 11.62 -0.54
CA LEU A 51 -20.45 11.70 -1.64
C LEU A 51 -21.67 10.81 -1.39
N PRO A 52 -22.91 11.29 -1.66
CA PRO A 52 -24.03 10.38 -1.85
C PRO A 52 -23.71 9.49 -3.06
N GLY A 53 -23.90 8.18 -2.92
CA GLY A 53 -23.42 7.20 -3.91
C GLY A 53 -23.81 7.53 -5.35
N GLY A 54 -22.89 7.31 -6.29
CA GLY A 54 -23.10 7.62 -7.70
C GLY A 54 -21.96 7.13 -8.59
N SER A 55 -22.23 7.01 -9.89
CA SER A 55 -21.23 6.64 -10.90
C SER A 55 -20.51 7.85 -11.49
N ASN A 56 -20.97 9.08 -11.25
CA ASN A 56 -20.38 10.28 -11.82
C ASN A 56 -19.67 11.08 -10.72
N LEU A 57 -18.34 10.99 -10.69
CA LEU A 57 -17.50 11.62 -9.67
C LEU A 57 -16.96 12.95 -10.19
N PRO A 58 -16.90 14.00 -9.36
CA PRO A 58 -16.16 15.21 -9.74
C PRO A 58 -14.66 14.90 -9.84
N ALA A 59 -14.02 15.40 -10.89
CA ALA A 59 -12.59 15.18 -11.15
C ALA A 59 -11.70 16.06 -10.26
N SER A 60 -12.17 17.28 -9.98
CA SER A 60 -11.61 18.18 -8.97
C SER A 60 -12.52 18.21 -7.74
N GLY A 61 -11.93 18.20 -6.54
CA GLY A 61 -12.63 18.49 -5.29
C GLY A 61 -12.69 19.97 -4.94
N TRP A 62 -12.05 20.82 -5.72
CA TRP A 62 -11.83 22.24 -5.45
C TRP A 62 -12.43 23.12 -6.55
N ARG A 63 -12.79 24.35 -6.20
CA ARG A 63 -13.24 25.35 -7.18
C ARG A 63 -12.13 25.85 -8.09
N GLU A 64 -10.91 25.85 -7.59
CA GLU A 64 -9.72 26.22 -8.35
C GLU A 64 -9.44 25.20 -9.47
N THR A 65 -8.93 25.70 -10.59
CA THR A 65 -8.52 24.86 -11.72
C THR A 65 -7.20 24.16 -11.39
N LEU A 66 -7.12 22.85 -11.63
CA LEU A 66 -5.91 22.05 -11.38
C LEU A 66 -5.19 21.74 -12.70
N ASP A 67 -3.87 21.64 -12.70
CA ASP A 67 -3.10 21.26 -13.91
C ASP A 67 -3.26 19.78 -14.30
N SER A 68 -3.58 18.93 -13.32
CA SER A 68 -3.86 17.51 -13.50
C SER A 68 -4.57 16.94 -12.28
N ALA A 69 -5.23 15.80 -12.43
CA ALA A 69 -5.86 15.08 -11.33
C ALA A 69 -5.57 13.58 -11.39
N ASN A 70 -5.23 12.98 -10.25
CA ASN A 70 -5.04 11.55 -10.09
C ASN A 70 -6.06 11.01 -9.08
N LEU A 71 -6.90 10.09 -9.51
CA LEU A 71 -7.90 9.45 -8.69
C LEU A 71 -7.52 7.99 -8.46
N GLN A 72 -7.60 7.56 -7.20
CA GLN A 72 -7.45 6.17 -6.80
C GLN A 72 -8.79 5.60 -6.37
N LEU A 73 -9.35 4.68 -7.16
CA LEU A 73 -10.62 4.04 -6.89
C LEU A 73 -10.38 2.66 -6.26
N ASN A 74 -10.90 2.42 -5.06
CA ASN A 74 -10.88 1.11 -4.42
C ASN A 74 -12.26 0.47 -4.53
N LEU A 75 -12.35 -0.70 -5.19
CA LEU A 75 -13.59 -1.44 -5.40
C LEU A 75 -13.65 -2.68 -4.50
N PRO A 76 -14.83 -2.98 -3.90
CA PRO A 76 -15.01 -4.16 -3.07
C PRO A 76 -15.00 -5.44 -3.92
N PRO A 77 -14.95 -6.64 -3.31
CA PRO A 77 -14.85 -7.88 -4.05
C PRO A 77 -15.98 -8.08 -5.08
N GLY A 78 -15.64 -8.63 -6.23
CA GLY A 78 -16.60 -8.90 -7.31
C GLY A 78 -17.01 -7.67 -8.13
N TYR A 79 -16.63 -6.45 -7.73
CA TYR A 79 -16.75 -5.28 -8.58
C TYR A 79 -15.55 -5.16 -9.52
N GLN A 80 -15.81 -4.70 -10.74
CA GLN A 80 -14.77 -4.48 -11.75
C GLN A 80 -15.06 -3.18 -12.51
N LEU A 81 -14.02 -2.38 -12.73
CA LEU A 81 -14.07 -1.19 -13.57
C LEU A 81 -14.06 -1.58 -15.05
N LEU A 82 -15.15 -1.27 -15.78
CA LEU A 82 -15.23 -1.46 -17.23
C LEU A 82 -14.53 -0.34 -17.98
N ALA A 83 -14.90 0.90 -17.67
CA ALA A 83 -14.38 2.11 -18.28
C ALA A 83 -14.52 3.30 -17.32
N ALA A 84 -13.65 4.29 -17.47
CA ALA A 84 -13.78 5.60 -16.85
C ALA A 84 -13.87 6.63 -17.98
N THR A 85 -15.03 7.25 -18.15
CA THR A 85 -15.28 8.31 -19.14
C THR A 85 -14.95 9.67 -18.54
N GLY A 86 -14.45 10.62 -19.34
CA GLY A 86 -13.97 11.90 -18.81
C GLY A 86 -12.57 11.84 -18.19
N SER A 87 -11.87 10.70 -18.30
CA SER A 87 -10.47 10.55 -17.93
C SER A 87 -9.60 10.23 -19.14
N ASP A 88 -8.36 10.71 -19.17
CA ASP A 88 -7.43 10.43 -20.27
C ASP A 88 -6.79 9.06 -20.18
N ARG A 89 -6.51 8.57 -18.96
CA ARG A 89 -5.97 7.23 -18.76
C ARG A 89 -6.61 6.51 -17.58
N ALA A 90 -7.08 5.30 -17.85
CA ALA A 90 -7.55 4.35 -16.84
C ALA A 90 -7.03 2.94 -17.18
N PRO A 91 -5.70 2.69 -17.06
CA PRO A 91 -5.04 1.51 -17.63
C PRO A 91 -5.53 0.16 -17.06
N SER A 92 -6.13 0.20 -15.86
CA SER A 92 -6.67 -0.98 -15.18
C SER A 92 -8.14 -1.27 -15.53
N ALA A 93 -8.83 -0.36 -16.24
CA ALA A 93 -10.20 -0.56 -16.70
C ALA A 93 -10.26 -1.70 -17.73
N TRP A 94 -11.40 -2.40 -17.80
CA TRP A 94 -11.55 -3.54 -18.72
C TRP A 94 -11.37 -3.16 -20.18
N VAL A 95 -11.91 -2.05 -20.66
CA VAL A 95 -11.75 -1.63 -22.05
C VAL A 95 -10.29 -1.27 -22.35
N ALA A 96 -9.64 -0.53 -21.44
CA ALA A 96 -8.29 -0.03 -21.62
C ALA A 96 -7.20 -1.12 -21.52
N ARG A 97 -7.47 -2.27 -20.91
CA ARG A 97 -6.48 -3.36 -20.77
C ARG A 97 -6.18 -4.07 -22.09
N TRP A 98 -7.07 -3.95 -23.09
CA TRP A 98 -6.95 -4.65 -24.36
C TRP A 98 -5.79 -4.08 -25.18
N ARG A 99 -4.82 -4.94 -25.49
CA ARG A 99 -3.73 -4.63 -26.42
C ARG A 99 -4.10 -5.06 -27.84
N LEU A 100 -3.54 -4.39 -28.85
CA LEU A 100 -3.75 -4.74 -30.26
C LEU A 100 -3.50 -6.24 -30.54
N GLY A 101 -2.46 -6.83 -29.95
CA GLY A 101 -2.18 -8.26 -30.06
C GLY A 101 -3.27 -9.17 -29.47
N GLN A 102 -3.93 -8.76 -28.39
CA GLN A 102 -5.04 -9.55 -27.80
C GLN A 102 -6.30 -9.47 -28.67
N ILE A 103 -6.58 -8.30 -29.26
CA ILE A 103 -7.66 -8.13 -30.22
C ILE A 103 -7.41 -8.99 -31.46
N PHE A 104 -6.18 -9.02 -31.97
CA PHE A 104 -5.79 -9.90 -33.08
C PHE A 104 -6.01 -11.39 -32.73
N LEU A 105 -5.57 -11.85 -31.56
CA LEU A 105 -5.78 -13.23 -31.12
C LEU A 105 -7.27 -13.57 -30.95
N LEU A 106 -8.09 -12.62 -30.47
CA LEU A 106 -9.54 -12.76 -30.40
C LEU A 106 -10.12 -12.97 -31.80
N CYS A 107 -9.83 -12.06 -32.74
CA CYS A 107 -10.32 -12.15 -34.12
C CYS A 107 -9.86 -13.44 -34.81
N LEU A 108 -8.59 -13.83 -34.62
CA LEU A 108 -8.05 -15.08 -35.15
C LEU A 108 -8.79 -16.29 -34.57
N GLY A 109 -9.03 -16.35 -33.26
CA GLY A 109 -9.75 -17.45 -32.63
C GLY A 109 -11.19 -17.56 -33.12
N VAL A 110 -11.89 -16.44 -33.27
CA VAL A 110 -13.25 -16.40 -33.84
C VAL A 110 -13.25 -16.87 -35.29
N LEU A 111 -12.29 -16.42 -36.10
CA LEU A 111 -12.16 -16.84 -37.50
C LEU A 111 -11.89 -18.35 -37.63
N LEU A 112 -10.97 -18.89 -36.81
CA LEU A 112 -10.67 -20.32 -36.79
C LEU A 112 -11.88 -21.15 -36.38
N ALA A 113 -12.60 -20.71 -35.34
CA ALA A 113 -13.82 -21.38 -34.88
C ALA A 113 -14.95 -21.32 -35.94
N TRP A 114 -15.11 -20.17 -36.62
CA TRP A 114 -16.06 -20.01 -37.73
C TRP A 114 -15.74 -20.97 -38.89
N ARG A 115 -14.47 -21.04 -39.31
CA ARG A 115 -14.04 -21.96 -40.38
C ARG A 115 -14.21 -23.43 -39.98
N LEU A 116 -14.15 -23.76 -38.70
CA LEU A 116 -14.31 -25.12 -38.20
C LEU A 116 -15.78 -25.56 -38.09
N GLY A 117 -16.68 -24.71 -37.59
CA GLY A 117 -18.06 -25.11 -37.26
C GLY A 117 -19.12 -24.01 -37.43
N GLY A 118 -18.81 -22.95 -38.17
CA GLY A 118 -19.69 -21.80 -38.39
C GLY A 118 -20.03 -21.07 -37.08
N TRP A 119 -21.25 -20.51 -37.04
CA TRP A 119 -21.74 -19.73 -35.89
C TRP A 119 -21.79 -20.54 -34.58
N ARG A 120 -21.98 -21.87 -34.64
CA ARG A 120 -22.07 -22.75 -33.47
C ARG A 120 -20.78 -22.84 -32.66
N LEU A 121 -19.63 -22.54 -33.28
CA LEU A 121 -18.33 -22.48 -32.60
C LEU A 121 -17.79 -21.05 -32.54
N ALA A 122 -18.09 -20.21 -33.53
CA ALA A 122 -17.65 -18.82 -33.55
C ALA A 122 -18.23 -17.99 -32.42
N LEU A 123 -19.53 -18.11 -32.11
CA LEU A 123 -20.16 -17.35 -31.03
C LEU A 123 -19.61 -17.73 -29.64
N PRO A 124 -19.53 -19.03 -29.26
CA PRO A 124 -18.88 -19.41 -28.00
C PRO A 124 -17.41 -19.01 -27.94
N ALA A 125 -16.66 -19.10 -29.05
CA ALA A 125 -15.27 -18.65 -29.09
C ALA A 125 -15.14 -17.13 -28.90
N ALA A 126 -15.98 -16.33 -29.56
CA ALA A 126 -16.00 -14.89 -29.40
C ALA A 126 -16.31 -14.50 -27.95
N LEU A 127 -17.38 -15.10 -27.39
CA LEU A 127 -17.80 -14.83 -26.02
C LEU A 127 -16.72 -15.26 -25.01
N TYR A 128 -16.15 -16.46 -25.15
CA TYR A 128 -15.05 -16.91 -24.29
C TYR A 128 -13.84 -15.97 -24.36
N LEU A 129 -13.36 -15.64 -25.56
CA LEU A 129 -12.15 -14.82 -25.75
C LEU A 129 -12.36 -13.39 -25.25
N LEU A 130 -13.56 -12.82 -25.44
CA LEU A 130 -13.93 -11.51 -24.92
C LEU A 130 -14.00 -11.49 -23.38
N LEU A 131 -14.61 -12.50 -22.79
CA LEU A 131 -14.77 -12.59 -21.33
C LEU A 131 -13.45 -12.95 -20.62
N SER A 132 -12.63 -13.81 -21.21
CA SER A 132 -11.35 -14.23 -20.63
C SER A 132 -10.18 -13.27 -20.93
N GLY A 133 -10.41 -12.26 -21.79
CA GLY A 133 -9.42 -11.27 -22.20
C GLY A 133 -8.72 -10.59 -21.03
N GLY A 134 -7.40 -10.75 -20.95
CA GLY A 134 -6.56 -10.16 -19.91
C GLY A 134 -6.66 -10.82 -18.52
N GLN A 135 -7.42 -11.90 -18.36
CA GLN A 135 -7.44 -12.69 -17.12
C GLN A 135 -6.20 -13.60 -17.05
N ARG A 136 -5.56 -13.68 -15.88
CA ARG A 136 -4.44 -14.60 -15.65
C ARG A 136 -4.95 -16.05 -15.65
N GLY A 137 -4.21 -16.96 -16.29
CA GLY A 137 -4.50 -18.40 -16.31
C GLY A 137 -5.50 -18.87 -17.37
N ALA A 138 -6.08 -17.98 -18.18
CA ALA A 138 -6.97 -18.40 -19.26
C ALA A 138 -6.20 -19.19 -20.36
N PRO A 139 -6.67 -20.39 -20.77
CA PRO A 139 -5.99 -21.24 -21.77
C PRO A 139 -6.16 -20.73 -23.23
N LEU A 140 -5.80 -19.46 -23.49
CA LEU A 140 -6.00 -18.82 -24.80
C LEU A 140 -5.17 -19.48 -25.91
N PHE A 141 -3.86 -19.64 -25.69
CA PHE A 141 -2.94 -20.18 -26.71
C PHE A 141 -3.18 -21.66 -27.00
N SER A 142 -3.45 -22.46 -25.96
CA SER A 142 -3.78 -23.88 -26.13
C SER A 142 -5.12 -24.07 -26.85
N LEU A 143 -6.10 -23.17 -26.65
CA LEU A 143 -7.35 -23.17 -27.41
C LEU A 143 -7.11 -22.85 -28.88
N LEU A 144 -6.35 -21.79 -29.19
CA LEU A 144 -6.02 -21.40 -30.56
C LEU A 144 -5.25 -22.51 -31.30
N LEU A 145 -4.25 -23.10 -30.65
CA LEU A 145 -3.47 -24.20 -31.22
C LEU A 145 -4.34 -25.44 -31.46
N LEU A 146 -5.31 -25.72 -30.59
CA LEU A 146 -6.26 -26.81 -30.77
C LEU A 146 -7.18 -26.53 -31.96
N LEU A 147 -7.73 -25.31 -32.08
CA LEU A 147 -8.57 -24.92 -33.22
C LEU A 147 -7.79 -25.02 -34.55
N LEU A 148 -6.53 -24.62 -34.59
CA LEU A 148 -5.64 -24.80 -35.75
C LEU A 148 -5.45 -26.28 -36.10
N CYS A 149 -5.16 -27.13 -35.11
CA CYS A 149 -5.04 -28.57 -35.33
C CYS A 149 -6.32 -29.17 -35.92
N LEU A 150 -7.49 -28.81 -35.36
CA LEU A 150 -8.78 -29.31 -35.83
C LEU A 150 -9.09 -28.83 -37.25
N LEU A 151 -8.74 -27.59 -37.58
CA LEU A 151 -8.91 -27.04 -38.93
C LEU A 151 -7.98 -27.75 -39.93
N GLY A 152 -6.73 -28.00 -39.56
CA GLY A 152 -5.79 -28.81 -40.35
C GLY A 152 -6.32 -30.22 -40.62
N LEU A 153 -6.97 -30.85 -39.63
CA LEU A 153 -7.63 -32.15 -39.81
C LEU A 153 -8.83 -32.14 -40.77
N ARG A 154 -9.42 -30.96 -41.00
CA ARG A 154 -10.52 -30.76 -41.94
C ARG A 154 -10.02 -30.45 -43.35
N TRP A 155 -8.92 -29.71 -43.48
CA TRP A 155 -8.40 -29.28 -44.78
C TRP A 155 -7.47 -30.28 -45.46
N LEU A 156 -6.74 -31.09 -44.69
CA LEU A 156 -5.80 -32.07 -45.27
C LEU A 156 -6.53 -33.34 -45.74
N SER A 157 -6.39 -33.64 -47.03
CA SER A 157 -6.91 -34.85 -47.67
C SER A 157 -5.99 -36.08 -47.47
N ALA A 158 -4.67 -35.89 -47.45
CA ALA A 158 -3.70 -36.97 -47.32
C ALA A 158 -3.67 -37.60 -45.91
N GLU A 159 -3.73 -38.93 -45.82
CA GLU A 159 -3.82 -39.63 -44.53
C GLU A 159 -2.56 -39.51 -43.66
N GLY A 160 -1.37 -39.40 -44.27
CA GLY A 160 -0.09 -39.24 -43.55
C GLY A 160 -0.05 -38.00 -42.64
N PRO A 161 -0.09 -36.77 -43.19
CA PRO A 161 -0.05 -35.54 -42.39
C PRO A 161 -1.26 -35.41 -41.47
N ARG A 162 -2.43 -35.90 -41.87
CA ARG A 162 -3.64 -35.92 -41.03
C ARG A 162 -3.46 -36.81 -39.79
N ARG A 163 -2.76 -37.94 -39.88
CA ARG A 163 -2.40 -38.78 -38.72
C ARG A 163 -1.44 -38.06 -37.78
N TRP A 164 -0.45 -37.33 -38.31
CA TRP A 164 0.48 -36.53 -37.49
C TRP A 164 -0.21 -35.40 -36.74
N ILE A 165 -1.07 -34.62 -37.40
CA ILE A 165 -1.82 -33.54 -36.75
C ILE A 165 -2.80 -34.09 -35.72
N ARG A 166 -3.42 -35.26 -35.97
CA ARG A 166 -4.28 -35.88 -34.95
C ARG A 166 -3.48 -36.31 -33.72
N ARG A 167 -2.26 -36.82 -33.92
CA ARG A 167 -1.33 -37.16 -32.83
C ARG A 167 -0.89 -35.91 -32.06
N LEU A 168 -0.78 -34.77 -32.72
CA LEU A 168 -0.47 -33.47 -32.10
C LEU A 168 -1.68 -32.86 -31.37
N ALA A 169 -2.91 -33.06 -31.88
CA ALA A 169 -4.11 -32.48 -31.29
C ALA A 169 -4.42 -33.03 -29.88
N TRP A 170 -4.14 -34.31 -29.62
CA TRP A 170 -4.35 -34.93 -28.30
C TRP A 170 -3.50 -34.31 -27.17
N PRO A 171 -2.16 -34.18 -27.29
CA PRO A 171 -1.37 -33.51 -26.26
C PRO A 171 -1.75 -32.03 -26.12
N VAL A 172 -2.11 -31.33 -27.21
CA VAL A 172 -2.62 -29.96 -27.13
C VAL A 172 -3.93 -29.87 -26.35
N LEU A 173 -4.86 -30.82 -26.57
CA LEU A 173 -6.09 -30.93 -25.78
C LEU A 173 -5.80 -31.25 -24.30
N VAL A 174 -4.82 -32.11 -24.02
CA VAL A 174 -4.40 -32.39 -22.63
C VAL A 174 -3.83 -31.14 -21.98
N VAL A 175 -2.97 -30.38 -22.66
CA VAL A 175 -2.46 -29.10 -22.17
C VAL A 175 -3.60 -28.09 -21.96
N LEU A 176 -4.56 -28.01 -22.88
CA LEU A 176 -5.76 -27.20 -22.73
C LEU A 176 -6.53 -27.59 -21.46
N LEU A 177 -6.72 -28.88 -21.20
CA LEU A 177 -7.42 -29.36 -20.00
C LEU A 177 -6.62 -29.10 -18.72
N LEU A 178 -5.29 -29.29 -18.75
CA LEU A 178 -4.40 -29.05 -17.61
C LEU A 178 -4.41 -27.58 -17.18
N ILE A 179 -4.56 -26.65 -18.12
CA ILE A 179 -4.64 -25.21 -17.82
C ILE A 179 -6.11 -24.79 -17.60
N GLY A 180 -7.02 -25.32 -18.40
CA GLY A 180 -8.42 -24.93 -18.43
C GLY A 180 -9.25 -25.44 -17.25
N LEU A 181 -8.94 -26.61 -16.68
CA LEU A 181 -9.63 -27.12 -15.50
C LEU A 181 -9.33 -26.29 -14.24
N PRO A 182 -8.05 -25.96 -13.90
CA PRO A 182 -7.76 -25.01 -12.83
C PRO A 182 -8.38 -23.64 -13.07
N TYR A 183 -8.32 -23.12 -14.30
CA TYR A 183 -8.97 -21.86 -14.65
C TYR A 183 -10.49 -21.92 -14.41
N ALA A 184 -11.18 -22.95 -14.88
CA ALA A 184 -12.62 -23.11 -14.70
C ALA A 184 -13.00 -23.28 -13.23
N ALA A 185 -12.22 -24.05 -12.46
CA ALA A 185 -12.41 -24.19 -11.02
C ALA A 185 -12.24 -22.85 -10.29
N GLU A 186 -11.26 -22.03 -10.69
CA GLU A 186 -11.04 -20.70 -10.14
C GLU A 186 -12.17 -19.74 -10.50
N GLN A 187 -12.63 -19.72 -11.76
CA GLN A 187 -13.77 -18.89 -12.16
C GLN A 187 -15.06 -19.29 -11.43
N PHE A 188 -15.28 -20.59 -11.21
CA PHE A 188 -16.44 -21.08 -10.46
C PHE A 188 -16.32 -20.78 -8.95
N ARG A 189 -15.10 -20.79 -8.39
CA ARG A 189 -14.84 -20.34 -7.02
C ARG A 189 -15.21 -18.88 -6.85
N LEU A 190 -14.76 -18.02 -7.76
CA LEU A 190 -15.01 -16.58 -7.73
C LEU A 190 -16.44 -16.19 -8.14
N LEU A 191 -17.15 -17.08 -8.84
CA LEU A 191 -18.59 -16.95 -9.14
C LEU A 191 -19.43 -16.96 -7.87
N LEU A 192 -19.17 -17.92 -6.97
CA LEU A 192 -19.93 -18.10 -5.72
C LEU A 192 -19.36 -17.29 -4.56
N HIS A 193 -18.04 -17.06 -4.56
CA HIS A 193 -17.33 -16.41 -3.47
C HIS A 193 -16.36 -15.34 -4.04
N PRO A 194 -16.87 -14.18 -4.50
CA PRO A 194 -16.03 -13.09 -5.03
C PRO A 194 -15.02 -12.57 -4.00
N GLN A 195 -15.31 -12.68 -2.71
CA GLN A 195 -14.39 -12.34 -1.62
C GLN A 195 -13.10 -13.18 -1.58
N LEU A 196 -13.02 -14.27 -2.35
CA LEU A 196 -11.81 -15.09 -2.48
C LEU A 196 -10.86 -14.63 -3.59
N GLU A 197 -11.16 -13.51 -4.26
CA GLU A 197 -10.26 -12.88 -5.24
C GLU A 197 -8.87 -12.57 -4.64
N ARG A 198 -8.81 -12.30 -3.32
CA ARG A 198 -7.57 -12.11 -2.55
C ARG A 198 -7.65 -12.83 -1.20
N GLY A 199 -6.48 -13.03 -0.58
CA GLY A 199 -6.39 -13.75 0.69
C GLY A 199 -6.92 -12.98 1.91
N SER A 200 -6.64 -11.68 1.98
CA SER A 200 -7.07 -10.79 3.06
C SER A 200 -7.17 -9.34 2.59
N VAL A 201 -7.90 -8.53 3.36
CA VAL A 201 -7.92 -7.07 3.16
C VAL A 201 -6.54 -6.52 3.46
N ALA A 202 -6.00 -5.70 2.57
CA ALA A 202 -4.86 -4.86 2.89
C ALA A 202 -5.39 -3.56 3.49
N SER A 203 -5.24 -3.36 4.80
CA SER A 203 -5.46 -2.07 5.46
C SER A 203 -4.12 -1.44 5.81
N SER A 204 -3.98 -0.13 5.60
CA SER A 204 -2.76 0.62 5.94
C SER A 204 -2.61 0.90 7.44
N GLY A 205 -3.64 0.65 8.23
CA GLY A 205 -3.58 0.62 9.69
C GLY A 205 -3.52 -0.82 10.19
N ASP A 206 -2.62 -1.08 11.14
CA ASP A 206 -2.37 -2.34 11.86
C ASP A 206 -3.55 -2.80 12.75
N PHE A 207 -4.79 -2.64 12.29
CA PHE A 207 -5.95 -3.26 12.91
C PHE A 207 -6.12 -4.70 12.42
N ASN A 208 -5.01 -5.42 12.33
CA ASN A 208 -5.02 -6.87 12.20
C ASN A 208 -5.47 -7.44 13.55
N LEU A 209 -6.66 -8.03 13.61
CA LEU A 209 -7.07 -8.93 14.70
C LEU A 209 -6.06 -10.08 14.92
N ALA A 210 -5.15 -10.32 13.97
CA ALA A 210 -3.99 -11.19 14.09
C ALA A 210 -2.89 -10.64 15.03
N THR A 211 -2.72 -9.32 15.18
CA THR A 211 -1.75 -8.74 16.13
C THR A 211 -2.18 -9.01 17.58
N ALA A 212 -3.48 -9.18 17.83
CA ALA A 212 -3.99 -9.68 19.11
C ALA A 212 -3.64 -11.16 19.39
N GLN A 213 -3.27 -11.96 18.37
CA GLN A 213 -2.78 -13.33 18.58
C GLN A 213 -1.31 -13.38 19.01
N VAL A 214 -0.51 -12.36 18.70
CA VAL A 214 0.91 -12.30 19.13
C VAL A 214 1.03 -11.91 20.60
N ILE A 215 0.12 -11.07 21.11
CA ILE A 215 0.11 -10.67 22.54
C ILE A 215 -0.35 -11.83 23.46
N GLN A 216 -1.16 -12.78 22.98
CA GLN A 216 -1.61 -13.91 23.82
C GLN A 216 -0.63 -15.10 23.87
N ARG A 217 0.34 -15.21 22.95
CA ARG A 217 1.33 -16.31 22.99
C ARG A 217 2.53 -16.06 23.90
N SER A 218 2.70 -14.85 24.43
CA SER A 218 3.70 -14.51 25.45
C SER A 218 3.12 -14.34 26.85
N GLY A 219 1.89 -14.80 27.09
CA GLY A 219 1.24 -14.85 28.41
C GLY A 219 1.82 -15.93 29.32
N ARG A 220 3.11 -15.82 29.68
CA ARG A 220 3.64 -16.47 30.88
C ARG A 220 3.19 -15.59 32.05
N TYR A 221 2.21 -16.09 32.80
CA TYR A 221 1.79 -15.51 34.09
C TYR A 221 3.03 -15.24 34.96
N VAL A 222 3.37 -13.97 35.16
CA VAL A 222 4.20 -13.54 36.28
C VAL A 222 3.24 -13.32 37.44
N SER A 223 3.14 -14.33 38.30
CA SER A 223 2.52 -14.22 39.61
C SER A 223 3.34 -13.22 40.43
N TYR A 224 2.78 -12.08 40.77
CA TYR A 224 3.33 -11.23 41.83
C TYR A 224 3.00 -11.93 43.16
N GLY A 225 3.97 -12.68 43.68
CA GLY A 225 3.99 -13.11 45.06
C GLY A 225 4.54 -11.98 45.92
N ASP A 226 3.81 -11.65 46.98
CA ASP A 226 4.27 -10.88 48.12
C ASP A 226 5.61 -11.43 48.62
N ASP A 227 6.66 -10.62 48.53
CA ASP A 227 7.80 -10.62 49.43
C ASP A 227 8.51 -9.27 49.30
N SER A 228 7.95 -8.27 49.96
CA SER A 228 8.67 -7.07 50.32
C SER A 228 9.71 -7.41 51.39
N ALA A 229 11.00 -7.18 51.11
CA ALA A 229 11.85 -6.27 51.88
C ALA A 229 13.35 -6.54 51.63
N LYS A 230 14.08 -5.43 51.47
CA LYS A 230 15.54 -5.25 51.44
C LYS A 230 16.18 -5.36 50.06
N GLU A 231 16.21 -4.22 49.36
CA GLU A 231 17.43 -3.53 48.91
C GLU A 231 17.04 -2.50 47.83
N ALA A 232 16.75 -1.28 48.26
CA ALA A 232 16.69 -0.11 47.39
C ALA A 232 17.19 1.10 48.19
N GLY A 233 18.50 1.19 48.31
CA GLY A 233 19.19 2.42 48.67
C GLY A 233 19.69 3.08 47.39
N ASN A 234 19.37 4.36 47.24
CA ASN A 234 19.88 5.33 46.26
C ASN A 234 19.25 5.33 44.87
N VAL A 235 18.20 6.16 44.73
CA VAL A 235 18.10 7.10 43.60
C VAL A 235 17.50 8.40 44.14
N MET A 236 18.30 9.46 44.04
CA MET A 236 17.93 10.83 44.38
C MET A 236 16.72 11.28 43.56
N ALA A 237 15.73 11.84 44.26
CA ALA A 237 14.63 12.58 43.67
C ALA A 237 15.15 13.95 43.20
N LEU A 238 14.98 14.24 41.90
CA LEU A 238 15.08 15.60 41.37
C LEU A 238 13.74 16.31 41.67
N ALA A 239 13.77 17.26 42.59
CA ALA A 239 12.68 18.21 42.80
C ALA A 239 12.73 19.32 41.70
N PRO A 240 11.61 19.99 41.41
CA PRO A 240 11.55 21.00 40.36
C PRO A 240 12.21 22.30 40.83
N ALA A 241 13.17 22.80 40.07
CA ALA A 241 13.79 24.11 40.31
C ALA A 241 12.86 25.24 39.85
N ALA A 242 12.66 26.21 40.74
CA ALA A 242 12.03 27.51 40.47
C ALA A 242 12.94 28.38 39.58
N PRO A 243 12.39 29.39 38.87
CA PRO A 243 13.18 30.27 38.04
C PRO A 243 13.72 31.43 38.88
N ALA A 244 15.04 31.59 38.94
CA ALA A 244 15.70 32.83 39.33
C ALA A 244 17.09 32.84 38.69
N ASP A 245 17.53 34.04 38.32
CA ASP A 245 18.84 34.40 37.77
C ASP A 245 18.93 34.57 36.23
N GLU A 246 18.03 35.39 35.67
CA GLU A 246 18.30 36.16 34.43
C GLU A 246 18.40 37.67 34.76
N GLU A 247 19.42 38.10 35.51
CA GLU A 247 19.58 39.56 35.74
C GLU A 247 21.02 40.08 35.87
N ARG A 248 22.05 39.30 35.47
CA ARG A 248 23.45 39.75 35.61
C ARG A 248 24.38 39.53 34.43
N GLU A 249 23.83 39.46 33.21
CA GLU A 249 24.63 39.50 31.99
C GLU A 249 24.08 40.52 30.98
N VAL A 250 23.68 41.68 31.48
CA VAL A 250 23.39 42.86 30.66
C VAL A 250 24.41 43.91 31.07
N LEU A 251 25.52 44.02 30.34
CA LEU A 251 26.28 45.28 30.20
C LEU A 251 27.45 45.27 29.20
N THR A 252 27.79 44.15 28.53
CA THR A 252 28.92 44.17 27.56
C THR A 252 28.69 43.35 26.28
N ALA A 253 27.50 43.41 25.69
CA ALA A 253 27.22 42.80 24.38
C ALA A 253 26.26 43.65 23.53
N VAL A 254 26.54 44.95 23.39
CA VAL A 254 25.80 45.87 22.50
C VAL A 254 26.68 46.21 21.30
N SER A 255 26.93 45.24 20.42
CA SER A 255 27.45 45.49 19.06
C SER A 255 27.72 44.16 18.33
N SER A 256 26.68 43.38 18.08
CA SER A 256 26.75 42.27 17.12
C SER A 256 25.40 42.14 16.38
N PRO A 257 25.38 42.15 15.03
CA PRO A 257 24.14 42.12 14.25
C PRO A 257 23.28 40.87 14.51
N ASN A 258 23.87 39.77 14.97
CA ASN A 258 23.14 38.54 15.31
C ASN A 258 22.28 38.66 16.58
N VAL A 259 22.61 39.54 17.52
CA VAL A 259 21.83 39.74 18.76
C VAL A 259 20.58 40.59 18.48
N GLN A 260 20.70 41.60 17.61
CA GLN A 260 19.57 42.43 17.17
C GLN A 260 18.56 41.62 16.35
N GLN A 261 19.02 40.75 15.44
CA GLN A 261 18.12 39.85 14.70
C GLN A 261 17.42 38.83 15.62
N ALA A 262 18.10 38.32 16.65
CA ALA A 262 17.51 37.42 17.64
C ALA A 262 16.48 38.13 18.54
N GLN A 263 16.69 39.39 18.91
CA GLN A 263 15.71 40.22 19.62
C GLN A 263 14.51 40.58 18.73
N GLN A 264 14.72 40.95 17.46
CA GLN A 264 13.63 41.19 16.50
C GLN A 264 12.76 39.96 16.30
N LYS A 265 13.37 38.79 16.16
CA LYS A 265 12.64 37.51 16.02
C LYS A 265 11.90 37.11 17.30
N ARG A 266 12.29 37.62 18.47
CA ARG A 266 11.54 37.46 19.73
C ARG A 266 10.33 38.42 19.84
N LEU A 267 10.37 39.58 19.19
CA LEU A 267 9.26 40.56 19.21
C LEU A 267 8.10 40.14 18.31
N LEU A 268 8.38 39.43 17.21
CA LEU A 268 7.36 38.85 16.33
C LEU A 268 6.88 37.50 16.89
N LYS A 269 5.66 37.46 17.44
CA LYS A 269 5.03 36.22 17.90
C LYS A 269 4.66 35.32 16.71
N PRO A 270 4.77 33.98 16.84
CA PRO A 270 4.22 33.08 15.83
C PRO A 270 2.70 33.27 15.73
N LEU A 271 2.20 33.35 14.49
CA LEU A 271 0.77 33.51 14.20
C LEU A 271 -0.03 32.31 14.73
N ASN A 272 -1.17 32.57 15.37
CA ASN A 272 -2.12 31.51 15.70
C ASN A 272 -2.77 30.99 14.42
N ARG A 273 -2.85 29.66 14.28
CA ARG A 273 -3.52 29.02 13.13
C ARG A 273 -5.01 28.81 13.34
N ILE A 274 -5.42 28.64 14.59
CA ILE A 274 -6.78 28.27 14.98
C ILE A 274 -7.16 29.12 16.19
N ASP A 275 -8.36 29.68 16.20
CA ASP A 275 -8.90 30.32 17.40
C ASP A 275 -9.18 29.23 18.47
N PRO A 276 -8.71 29.40 19.72
CA PRO A 276 -8.96 28.46 20.83
C PRO A 276 -10.45 28.14 21.08
N ASN A 277 -11.36 29.02 20.72
CA ASN A 277 -12.81 28.85 20.87
C ASN A 277 -13.48 28.26 19.62
N ALA A 278 -12.76 28.13 18.50
CA ALA A 278 -13.31 27.56 17.28
C ALA A 278 -13.43 26.05 17.38
N VAL A 279 -14.57 25.52 16.92
CA VAL A 279 -14.79 24.07 16.87
C VAL A 279 -14.22 23.54 15.56
N VAL A 280 -13.04 22.93 15.64
CA VAL A 280 -12.42 22.22 14.52
C VAL A 280 -13.20 20.92 14.26
N GLN A 281 -13.48 20.62 13.00
CA GLN A 281 -14.25 19.44 12.62
C GLN A 281 -13.33 18.22 12.55
N ALA A 282 -13.65 17.16 13.28
CA ALA A 282 -12.96 15.88 13.21
C ALA A 282 -13.29 15.11 11.91
N GLY A 283 -14.36 15.52 11.21
CA GLY A 283 -14.92 14.82 10.06
C GLY A 283 -15.63 13.53 10.44
N GLN A 284 -16.05 12.76 9.45
CA GLN A 284 -16.50 11.38 9.65
C GLN A 284 -15.31 10.41 9.58
N ALA A 285 -15.52 9.17 9.99
CA ALA A 285 -14.52 8.12 9.92
C ALA A 285 -14.24 7.71 8.47
N GLU A 286 -12.97 7.52 8.12
CA GLU A 286 -12.54 7.26 6.74
C GLU A 286 -12.14 5.79 6.53
N PRO A 287 -12.72 5.08 5.54
CA PRO A 287 -12.31 3.72 5.21
C PRO A 287 -10.88 3.68 4.63
N GLN A 288 -10.02 2.85 5.21
CA GLN A 288 -8.61 2.70 4.83
C GLN A 288 -8.30 1.38 4.09
N TRP A 289 -9.34 0.61 3.76
CA TRP A 289 -9.18 -0.69 3.12
C TRP A 289 -8.77 -0.57 1.65
N ARG A 290 -7.98 -1.54 1.19
CA ARG A 290 -7.59 -1.70 -0.21
C ARG A 290 -7.89 -3.12 -0.68
N TRP A 291 -8.75 -3.20 -1.68
CA TRP A 291 -9.01 -4.41 -2.47
C TRP A 291 -8.69 -4.11 -3.93
N ASN A 292 -9.64 -4.08 -4.85
CA ASN A 292 -9.35 -3.81 -6.26
C ASN A 292 -9.10 -2.32 -6.49
N THR A 293 -7.82 -1.92 -6.45
CA THR A 293 -7.37 -0.55 -6.69
C THR A 293 -7.19 -0.27 -8.17
N HIS A 294 -7.81 0.82 -8.63
CA HIS A 294 -7.77 1.32 -9.99
C HIS A 294 -7.26 2.77 -9.98
N GLN A 295 -6.19 3.03 -10.74
CA GLN A 295 -5.71 4.39 -10.98
C GLN A 295 -6.39 4.98 -12.21
N ILE A 296 -6.88 6.21 -12.05
CA ILE A 296 -7.51 7.01 -13.09
C ILE A 296 -6.79 8.36 -13.10
N SER A 297 -6.28 8.80 -14.24
CA SER A 297 -5.60 10.09 -14.37
C SER A 297 -6.28 10.96 -15.42
N VAL A 298 -6.46 12.22 -15.09
CA VAL A 298 -6.87 13.31 -15.99
C VAL A 298 -5.65 14.19 -16.21
N ALA A 299 -5.23 14.30 -17.46
CA ALA A 299 -4.06 15.05 -17.88
C ALA A 299 -4.49 16.39 -18.49
N GLY A 300 -3.81 17.47 -18.08
CA GLY A 300 -4.14 18.82 -18.51
C GLY A 300 -5.16 19.49 -17.59
N PRO A 301 -5.50 20.76 -17.89
CA PRO A 301 -6.30 21.59 -17.00
C PRO A 301 -7.65 20.97 -16.66
N VAL A 302 -7.92 20.78 -15.37
CA VAL A 302 -9.14 20.22 -14.80
C VAL A 302 -9.96 21.35 -14.22
N ALA A 303 -11.08 21.65 -14.88
CA ALA A 303 -12.07 22.61 -14.37
C ALA A 303 -12.83 22.04 -13.16
N SER A 304 -13.42 22.92 -12.36
CA SER A 304 -14.15 22.55 -11.14
C SER A 304 -15.45 21.77 -11.42
N ASP A 305 -16.02 21.90 -12.62
CA ASP A 305 -17.20 21.18 -13.07
C ASP A 305 -16.87 19.88 -13.83
N HIS A 306 -15.59 19.59 -14.09
CA HIS A 306 -15.17 18.39 -14.81
C HIS A 306 -15.54 17.12 -14.05
N ARG A 307 -16.10 16.12 -14.75
CA ARG A 307 -16.59 14.88 -14.13
C ARG A 307 -16.02 13.63 -14.78
N VAL A 308 -15.75 12.63 -13.94
CA VAL A 308 -15.33 11.28 -14.31
C VAL A 308 -16.50 10.31 -14.09
N GLY A 309 -17.01 9.76 -15.19
CA GLY A 309 -18.05 8.73 -15.18
C GLY A 309 -17.46 7.32 -15.05
N LEU A 310 -17.86 6.58 -14.04
CA LEU A 310 -17.43 5.21 -13.75
C LEU A 310 -18.46 4.19 -14.27
N TRP A 311 -18.00 3.29 -15.12
CA TRP A 311 -18.76 2.12 -15.56
C TRP A 311 -18.31 0.91 -14.76
N LEU A 312 -19.12 0.48 -13.79
CA LEU A 312 -18.81 -0.61 -12.89
C LEU A 312 -19.70 -1.82 -13.18
N THR A 313 -19.12 -3.02 -13.24
CA THR A 313 -19.92 -4.25 -13.16
C THR A 313 -20.10 -4.64 -11.70
N PRO A 314 -21.35 -4.71 -11.19
CA PRO A 314 -21.62 -5.24 -9.87
C PRO A 314 -21.33 -6.76 -9.80
N PRO A 315 -21.27 -7.34 -8.58
CA PRO A 315 -20.89 -8.74 -8.35
C PRO A 315 -21.73 -9.76 -9.11
N TRP A 316 -23.01 -9.47 -9.36
CA TRP A 316 -23.88 -10.40 -10.10
C TRP A 316 -23.59 -10.40 -11.61
N ILE A 317 -23.16 -9.26 -12.19
CA ILE A 317 -22.75 -9.21 -13.61
C ILE A 317 -21.42 -9.93 -13.78
N THR A 318 -20.47 -9.71 -12.86
CA THR A 318 -19.18 -10.43 -12.89
C THR A 318 -19.39 -11.92 -12.61
N ALA A 319 -20.35 -12.31 -11.79
CA ALA A 319 -20.79 -13.70 -11.64
C ALA A 319 -21.27 -14.28 -12.98
N VAL A 320 -22.24 -13.65 -13.66
CA VAL A 320 -22.73 -14.11 -14.97
C VAL A 320 -21.61 -14.19 -16.01
N TRP A 321 -20.71 -13.22 -16.03
CA TRP A 321 -19.51 -13.22 -16.86
C TRP A 321 -18.66 -14.47 -16.62
N ARG A 322 -18.30 -14.75 -15.37
CA ARG A 322 -17.48 -15.92 -15.00
C ARG A 322 -18.17 -17.23 -15.39
N LEU A 323 -19.48 -17.33 -15.17
CA LEU A 323 -20.28 -18.49 -15.57
C LEU A 323 -20.25 -18.69 -17.09
N LEU A 324 -20.49 -17.64 -17.87
CA LEU A 324 -20.46 -17.69 -19.33
C LEU A 324 -19.07 -18.07 -19.87
N ALA A 325 -17.99 -17.56 -19.27
CA ALA A 325 -16.62 -17.94 -19.64
C ALA A 325 -16.36 -19.44 -19.44
N VAL A 326 -16.81 -20.01 -18.32
CA VAL A 326 -16.67 -21.46 -18.06
C VAL A 326 -17.54 -22.29 -19.00
N LEU A 327 -18.81 -21.91 -19.22
CA LEU A 327 -19.74 -22.64 -20.08
C LEU A 327 -19.28 -22.67 -21.55
N THR A 328 -18.81 -21.53 -22.06
CA THR A 328 -18.31 -21.40 -23.43
C THR A 328 -17.00 -22.15 -23.65
N LEU A 329 -16.06 -22.10 -22.69
CA LEU A 329 -14.85 -22.94 -22.73
C LEU A 329 -15.22 -24.43 -22.74
N GLY A 330 -16.12 -24.84 -21.84
CA GLY A 330 -16.62 -26.22 -21.77
C GLY A 330 -17.27 -26.69 -23.06
N TRP A 331 -18.06 -25.82 -23.72
CA TRP A 331 -18.65 -26.09 -25.03
C TRP A 331 -17.58 -26.32 -26.10
N LEU A 332 -16.56 -25.46 -26.19
CA LEU A 332 -15.49 -25.58 -27.18
C LEU A 332 -14.66 -26.85 -26.96
N VAL A 333 -14.35 -27.18 -25.70
CA VAL A 333 -13.66 -28.42 -25.32
C VAL A 333 -14.50 -29.65 -25.71
N ALA A 334 -15.79 -29.65 -25.40
CA ALA A 334 -16.69 -30.76 -25.73
C ALA A 334 -16.83 -30.95 -27.24
N ALA A 335 -16.95 -29.86 -28.00
CA ALA A 335 -16.99 -29.90 -29.47
C ALA A 335 -15.69 -30.44 -30.07
N ALA A 336 -14.54 -30.00 -29.57
CA ALA A 336 -13.23 -30.51 -29.98
C ALA A 336 -13.08 -32.01 -29.68
N LEU A 337 -13.50 -32.42 -28.49
CA LEU A 337 -13.48 -33.81 -28.04
C LEU A 337 -14.35 -34.70 -28.96
N LEU A 338 -15.58 -34.27 -29.26
CA LEU A 338 -16.47 -34.98 -30.19
C LEU A 338 -15.85 -35.14 -31.59
N GLN A 339 -15.23 -34.10 -32.13
CA GLN A 339 -14.56 -34.17 -33.44
C GLN A 339 -13.34 -35.11 -33.45
N LEU A 340 -12.57 -35.15 -32.35
CA LEU A 340 -11.42 -36.06 -32.21
C LEU A 340 -11.84 -37.52 -31.99
N LEU A 341 -13.00 -37.77 -31.38
CA LEU A 341 -13.54 -39.09 -31.07
C LEU A 341 -14.32 -39.75 -32.23
N GLN A 342 -14.69 -39.02 -33.29
CA GLN A 342 -15.46 -39.53 -34.43
C GLN A 342 -14.76 -40.63 -35.26
N ARG A 343 -13.49 -40.99 -34.99
CA ARG A 343 -12.84 -42.22 -35.52
C ARG A 343 -11.94 -42.90 -34.48
N PRO A 344 -11.95 -44.24 -34.38
CA PRO A 344 -11.17 -44.96 -33.39
C PRO A 344 -9.66 -44.73 -33.61
N LEU A 345 -8.97 -44.36 -32.53
CA LEU A 345 -7.51 -44.24 -32.51
C LEU A 345 -6.90 -45.65 -32.47
N ALA A 346 -6.31 -46.07 -33.58
CA ALA A 346 -5.31 -47.14 -33.56
C ALA A 346 -4.12 -46.69 -32.69
N GLY A 347 -3.67 -47.59 -31.82
CA GLY A 347 -3.00 -47.30 -30.54
C GLY A 347 -1.66 -46.55 -30.57
N ARG A 348 -1.17 -46.30 -29.34
CA ARG A 348 0.08 -45.60 -28.90
C ARG A 348 -0.09 -44.19 -28.28
N TRP A 349 -1.24 -43.85 -27.73
CA TRP A 349 -1.40 -42.63 -26.88
C TRP A 349 -0.93 -42.83 -25.42
N GLN A 350 -0.80 -44.08 -24.96
CA GLN A 350 -0.36 -44.45 -23.60
C GLN A 350 1.05 -43.94 -23.24
N ARG A 351 1.93 -43.70 -24.23
CA ARG A 351 3.31 -43.22 -23.97
C ARG A 351 3.39 -41.71 -23.69
N TRP A 352 2.38 -40.94 -24.09
CA TRP A 352 2.39 -39.48 -23.97
C TRP A 352 1.62 -38.99 -22.73
N LEU A 353 0.69 -39.78 -22.21
CA LEU A 353 0.05 -39.52 -20.91
C LEU A 353 1.05 -39.69 -19.75
N ALA A 354 2.01 -40.60 -19.90
CA ALA A 354 3.13 -40.76 -18.96
C ALA A 354 4.13 -39.59 -19.03
N LEU A 355 4.36 -39.01 -20.23
CA LEU A 355 5.23 -37.83 -20.38
C LEU A 355 4.57 -36.55 -19.84
N ALA A 356 3.23 -36.43 -19.94
CA ALA A 356 2.47 -35.32 -19.36
C ALA A 356 2.31 -35.42 -17.83
N LEU A 357 2.36 -36.62 -17.24
CA LEU A 357 2.40 -36.81 -15.78
C LEU A 357 3.81 -36.62 -15.19
N CYS A 358 4.87 -36.63 -16.00
CA CYS A 358 6.27 -36.50 -15.56
C CYS A 358 6.86 -35.10 -15.75
N LEU A 359 6.04 -34.07 -16.01
CA LEU A 359 6.45 -32.66 -15.98
C LEU A 359 5.83 -31.92 -14.77
N PRO A 360 6.25 -32.19 -13.52
CA PRO A 360 6.17 -31.18 -12.48
C PRO A 360 7.37 -30.22 -12.66
N GLY A 361 7.14 -28.91 -12.59
CA GLY A 361 8.24 -27.95 -12.41
C GLY A 361 8.54 -27.02 -13.59
N LEU A 362 7.54 -26.27 -14.06
CA LEU A 362 7.78 -24.87 -14.46
C LEU A 362 6.81 -23.97 -13.69
N ALA A 363 6.71 -24.20 -12.38
CA ALA A 363 6.33 -23.14 -11.47
C ALA A 363 7.62 -22.36 -11.18
N MET A 364 7.84 -21.26 -11.89
CA MET A 364 8.73 -20.21 -11.41
C MET A 364 8.03 -19.56 -10.21
N ALA A 365 8.17 -20.19 -9.04
CA ALA A 365 8.03 -19.47 -7.80
C ALA A 365 9.28 -18.58 -7.70
N SER A 366 9.15 -17.30 -8.06
CA SER A 366 10.08 -16.28 -7.61
C SER A 366 9.78 -16.07 -6.13
N GLU A 367 10.35 -16.93 -5.28
CA GLU A 367 10.34 -16.75 -3.84
C GLU A 367 11.03 -15.42 -3.55
N PHE A 368 10.26 -14.46 -3.02
CA PHE A 368 10.79 -13.19 -2.56
C PHE A 368 11.76 -13.50 -1.41
N PRO A 369 12.98 -12.93 -1.38
CA PRO A 369 13.93 -13.23 -0.31
C PRO A 369 13.32 -12.90 1.05
N SER A 370 13.51 -13.80 2.02
CA SER A 370 12.94 -13.66 3.36
C SER A 370 13.37 -12.36 4.01
N GLU A 371 12.51 -11.80 4.86
CA GLU A 371 12.78 -10.55 5.58
C GLU A 371 14.08 -10.62 6.40
N SER A 372 14.42 -11.81 6.92
CA SER A 372 15.68 -12.09 7.58
C SER A 372 16.90 -11.94 6.68
N LEU A 373 16.79 -12.33 5.41
CA LEU A 373 17.86 -12.21 4.42
C LEU A 373 18.05 -10.73 4.05
N LEU A 374 16.96 -9.98 3.90
CA LEU A 374 16.98 -8.54 3.66
C LEU A 374 17.56 -7.75 4.85
N GLN A 375 17.18 -8.11 6.08
CA GLN A 375 17.79 -7.55 7.29
C GLN A 375 19.29 -7.86 7.36
N SER A 376 19.70 -9.10 7.04
CA SER A 376 21.12 -9.47 7.04
C SER A 376 21.94 -8.70 6.00
N TYR A 377 21.37 -8.41 4.82
CA TYR A 377 22.01 -7.57 3.82
C TYR A 377 22.04 -6.10 4.24
N ARG A 378 20.96 -5.59 4.86
CA ARG A 378 20.91 -4.23 5.41
C ARG A 378 21.97 -4.03 6.49
N GLU A 379 22.05 -4.94 7.46
CA GLU A 379 23.05 -4.89 8.52
C GLU A 379 24.45 -4.92 7.95
N ARG A 380 24.75 -5.85 7.01
CA ARG A 380 26.07 -5.94 6.36
C ARG A 380 26.44 -4.69 5.54
N LEU A 381 25.46 -4.04 4.91
CA LEU A 381 25.69 -2.86 4.08
C LEU A 381 25.78 -1.56 4.89
N LEU A 382 25.22 -1.52 6.11
CA LEU A 382 25.24 -0.33 6.99
C LEU A 382 26.35 -0.39 8.05
N THR A 383 27.13 -1.46 8.12
CA THR A 383 28.27 -1.54 9.04
C THR A 383 29.29 -0.45 8.72
N ALA A 384 29.66 0.37 9.71
CA ALA A 384 30.72 1.36 9.58
C ALA A 384 32.08 0.67 9.30
N PRO A 385 32.97 1.28 8.51
CA PRO A 385 34.32 0.76 8.30
C PRO A 385 35.13 0.76 9.60
N GLU A 386 36.06 -0.19 9.75
CA GLU A 386 36.86 -0.39 10.98
C GLU A 386 37.67 0.85 11.41
N CYS A 387 37.98 1.75 10.49
CA CYS A 387 38.71 3.00 10.75
C CYS A 387 37.85 4.14 11.35
N ALA A 388 36.53 3.96 11.48
CA ALA A 388 35.65 5.01 11.99
C ALA A 388 35.92 5.29 13.48
N PRO A 389 35.92 6.56 13.93
CA PRO A 389 35.50 7.78 13.21
C PRO A 389 36.60 8.50 12.41
N THR A 390 37.86 8.06 12.45
CA THR A 390 39.02 8.76 11.86
C THR A 390 39.51 8.13 10.55
N CYS A 391 38.60 7.85 9.62
CA CYS A 391 38.94 7.20 8.35
C CYS A 391 39.63 8.12 7.31
N VAL A 392 39.67 9.43 7.56
CA VAL A 392 40.22 10.43 6.63
C VAL A 392 41.11 11.41 7.38
N ASN A 393 42.25 11.74 6.77
CA ASN A 393 43.17 12.76 7.25
C ASN A 393 43.54 13.72 6.10
N LEU A 394 43.48 15.03 6.35
CA LEU A 394 43.90 16.08 5.41
C LEU A 394 45.36 16.43 5.71
N GLN A 395 46.28 15.89 4.91
CA GLN A 395 47.71 16.03 5.18
C GLN A 395 48.23 17.40 4.76
N GLN A 396 47.87 17.85 3.55
CA GLN A 396 48.42 19.08 3.00
C GLN A 396 47.36 19.89 2.27
N VAL A 397 47.38 21.20 2.48
CA VAL A 397 46.61 22.20 1.73
C VAL A 397 47.58 23.13 1.02
N ASN A 398 47.45 23.28 -0.28
CA ASN A 398 48.20 24.27 -1.07
C ASN A 398 47.23 25.28 -1.67
N LEU A 399 47.40 26.55 -1.31
CA LEU A 399 46.57 27.67 -1.74
C LEU A 399 47.33 28.52 -2.73
N GLN A 400 46.77 28.69 -3.92
CA GLN A 400 47.29 29.58 -4.95
C GLN A 400 46.20 30.58 -5.32
N ALA A 401 46.44 31.87 -5.11
CA ALA A 401 45.48 32.90 -5.47
C ALA A 401 46.13 33.99 -6.32
N ASP A 402 45.44 34.38 -7.39
CA ASP A 402 45.75 35.55 -8.21
C ASP A 402 44.68 36.64 -8.01
N ALA A 403 44.70 37.71 -8.81
CA ALA A 403 43.75 38.82 -8.70
C ALA A 403 42.27 38.43 -8.89
N THR A 404 41.98 37.28 -9.51
CA THR A 404 40.65 36.87 -9.97
C THR A 404 40.27 35.41 -9.69
N ARG A 405 41.21 34.54 -9.34
CA ARG A 405 40.99 33.10 -9.15
C ARG A 405 41.69 32.59 -7.90
N LEU A 406 41.05 31.60 -7.28
CA LEU A 406 41.60 30.81 -6.19
C LEU A 406 41.65 29.35 -6.61
N ARG A 407 42.82 28.75 -6.44
CA ARG A 407 43.08 27.32 -6.60
C ARG A 407 43.48 26.73 -5.25
N VAL A 408 42.78 25.67 -4.85
CA VAL A 408 43.00 24.95 -3.60
C VAL A 408 43.29 23.49 -3.92
N GLN A 409 44.48 23.02 -3.55
CA GLN A 409 44.86 21.61 -3.70
C GLN A 409 44.90 20.95 -2.32
N LEU A 410 44.22 19.81 -2.19
CA LEU A 410 44.07 19.03 -0.96
C LEU A 410 44.70 17.66 -1.17
N GLU A 411 45.61 17.25 -0.29
CA GLU A 411 46.08 15.86 -0.21
C GLU A 411 45.38 15.14 0.95
N LEU A 412 44.50 14.21 0.60
CA LEU A 412 43.66 13.45 1.52
C LEU A 412 44.14 12.00 1.60
N HIS A 413 44.26 11.45 2.80
CA HIS A 413 44.61 10.05 3.04
C HIS A 413 43.38 9.33 3.58
N LEU A 414 42.83 8.38 2.81
CA LEU A 414 41.61 7.64 3.15
C LEU A 414 41.90 6.15 3.37
N GLN A 415 41.43 5.59 4.48
CA GLN A 415 41.56 4.15 4.78
C GLN A 415 40.39 3.29 4.27
N ALA A 416 39.28 3.92 3.89
CA ALA A 416 38.09 3.27 3.34
C ALA A 416 37.45 4.16 2.25
N PRO A 417 36.61 3.60 1.34
CA PRO A 417 35.82 4.40 0.43
C PRO A 417 34.72 5.15 1.21
N LEU A 418 34.75 6.48 1.21
CA LEU A 418 33.76 7.31 1.91
C LEU A 418 33.68 8.72 1.29
N SER A 419 32.63 9.46 1.64
CA SER A 419 32.44 10.84 1.19
C SER A 419 33.15 11.81 2.11
N VAL A 420 33.91 12.75 1.55
CA VAL A 420 34.71 13.74 2.30
C VAL A 420 34.11 15.14 2.12
N PRO A 421 33.96 15.93 3.19
CA PRO A 421 33.50 17.31 3.06
C PRO A 421 34.62 18.19 2.46
N LEU A 422 34.28 19.03 1.49
CA LEU A 422 35.21 19.96 0.86
C LEU A 422 35.19 21.33 1.55
N PRO A 423 36.28 22.12 1.44
CA PRO A 423 36.30 23.51 1.86
C PRO A 423 35.27 24.33 1.10
N TRP A 424 34.62 25.27 1.77
CA TRP A 424 33.51 26.04 1.19
C TRP A 424 33.46 27.47 1.72
N SER A 425 32.77 28.34 0.99
CA SER A 425 32.51 29.73 1.35
C SER A 425 31.18 30.18 0.74
N ASN A 426 30.49 31.12 1.38
CA ASN A 426 29.33 31.77 0.76
C ASN A 426 29.74 32.72 -0.39
N ALA A 427 30.99 33.22 -0.36
CA ALA A 427 31.51 34.19 -1.35
C ALA A 427 32.39 33.54 -2.45
N TRP A 428 32.66 32.24 -2.36
CA TRP A 428 33.47 31.50 -3.32
C TRP A 428 32.96 30.07 -3.49
N GLN A 429 32.75 29.67 -4.75
CA GLN A 429 32.38 28.31 -5.12
C GLN A 429 33.38 27.78 -6.16
N ALA A 430 33.76 26.51 -6.03
CA ALA A 430 34.64 25.87 -7.00
C ALA A 430 33.91 25.69 -8.35
N ALA A 431 34.43 26.34 -9.39
CA ALA A 431 33.94 26.21 -10.77
C ALA A 431 34.45 24.90 -11.43
N ARG A 432 35.58 24.38 -10.97
CA ARG A 432 36.16 23.11 -11.42
C ARG A 432 36.65 22.31 -10.22
N VAL A 433 36.26 21.04 -10.18
CA VAL A 433 36.73 20.06 -9.19
C VAL A 433 37.33 18.86 -9.93
N SER A 434 38.58 18.52 -9.61
CA SER A 434 39.26 17.34 -10.13
C SER A 434 39.82 16.47 -9.00
N VAL A 435 39.85 15.16 -9.25
CA VAL A 435 40.42 14.15 -8.36
C VAL A 435 41.50 13.42 -9.14
N ASP A 436 42.73 13.44 -8.65
CA ASP A 436 43.90 12.81 -9.27
C ASP A 436 44.07 13.21 -10.76
N GLY A 437 43.75 14.46 -11.09
CA GLY A 437 43.83 15.03 -12.45
C GLY A 437 42.64 14.74 -13.36
N GLN A 438 41.63 13.99 -12.91
CA GLN A 438 40.40 13.72 -13.66
C GLN A 438 39.23 14.56 -13.12
N PRO A 439 38.31 15.07 -13.97
CA PRO A 439 37.15 15.82 -13.50
C PRO A 439 36.24 14.95 -12.62
N ALA A 440 35.78 15.48 -11.49
CA ALA A 440 34.87 14.77 -10.60
C ALA A 440 33.49 14.56 -11.30
N PRO A 441 32.92 13.36 -11.28
CA PRO A 441 31.68 13.06 -12.01
C PRO A 441 30.43 13.72 -11.39
N TRP A 442 30.45 14.01 -10.09
CA TRP A 442 29.37 14.67 -9.35
C TRP A 442 29.84 15.11 -7.95
N LEU A 443 29.13 16.08 -7.37
CA LEU A 443 29.30 16.54 -5.98
C LEU A 443 27.96 16.33 -5.24
N LEU A 444 28.01 15.96 -3.97
CA LEU A 444 26.83 15.87 -3.10
C LEU A 444 26.68 17.17 -2.31
N GLY A 445 25.53 17.82 -2.38
CA GLY A 445 25.17 18.91 -1.47
C GLY A 445 24.39 18.36 -0.28
N VAL A 446 24.98 18.38 0.92
CA VAL A 446 24.29 18.00 2.17
C VAL A 446 24.25 19.25 3.04
N GLU A 447 23.03 19.74 3.35
CA GLU A 447 22.82 21.00 4.09
C GLU A 447 23.57 22.21 3.47
N GLY A 448 23.63 22.28 2.13
CA GLY A 448 24.34 23.34 1.42
C GLY A 448 25.87 23.22 1.39
N LYS A 449 26.45 22.18 2.01
CA LYS A 449 27.91 21.94 2.04
C LYS A 449 28.32 20.90 0.98
N PRO A 450 29.42 21.13 0.24
CA PRO A 450 29.88 20.21 -0.78
C PRO A 450 30.60 18.98 -0.18
N TRP A 451 30.18 17.80 -0.60
CA TRP A 451 30.79 16.51 -0.28
C TRP A 451 31.25 15.79 -1.55
N LEU A 452 32.40 15.13 -1.48
CA LEU A 452 33.01 14.43 -2.60
C LEU A 452 33.23 12.95 -2.24
N PRO A 453 32.64 11.99 -2.98
CA PRO A 453 32.92 10.57 -2.80
C PRO A 453 34.36 10.24 -3.23
N LEU A 454 35.14 9.59 -2.37
CA LEU A 454 36.50 9.19 -2.69
C LEU A 454 36.71 7.71 -2.33
N SER A 455 37.43 7.00 -3.19
CA SER A 455 37.92 5.65 -2.89
C SER A 455 39.15 5.68 -1.99
N ALA A 456 39.36 4.62 -1.20
CA ALA A 456 40.52 4.46 -0.32
C ALA A 456 41.86 4.71 -1.05
N GLY A 457 42.85 5.17 -0.28
CA GLY A 457 44.18 5.56 -0.73
C GLY A 457 44.48 7.06 -0.54
N VAL A 458 45.63 7.49 -1.06
CA VAL A 458 46.01 8.91 -1.13
C VAL A 458 45.35 9.53 -2.35
N ARG A 459 44.60 10.61 -2.16
CA ARG A 459 43.85 11.32 -3.20
C ARG A 459 44.24 12.79 -3.22
N ARG A 460 44.47 13.32 -4.42
CA ARG A 460 44.72 14.74 -4.64
C ARG A 460 43.48 15.37 -5.24
N VAL A 461 42.84 16.25 -4.47
CA VAL A 461 41.65 16.98 -4.89
C VAL A 461 42.05 18.41 -5.20
N GLU A 462 41.73 18.89 -6.39
CA GLU A 462 42.00 20.26 -6.82
C GLU A 462 40.69 20.99 -7.11
N LEU A 463 40.54 22.15 -6.48
CA LEU A 463 39.38 23.03 -6.56
C LEU A 463 39.82 24.36 -7.18
N GLU A 464 39.18 24.80 -8.25
CA GLU A 464 39.47 26.09 -8.89
C GLU A 464 38.17 26.89 -9.05
N GLY A 465 38.14 28.15 -8.63
CA GLY A 465 36.96 29.01 -8.73
C GLY A 465 37.32 30.51 -8.74
N PRO A 466 36.43 31.37 -9.27
CA PRO A 466 36.66 32.82 -9.32
C PRO A 466 36.56 33.47 -7.93
N LEU A 467 37.47 34.39 -7.61
CA LEU A 467 37.39 35.25 -6.44
C LEU A 467 36.51 36.46 -6.73
N LEU A 468 35.28 36.45 -6.20
CA LEU A 468 34.29 37.52 -6.39
C LEU A 468 34.15 38.30 -5.06
N GLY A 469 34.45 39.60 -5.08
CA GLY A 469 34.38 40.48 -3.91
C GLY A 469 35.75 40.98 -3.41
N GLU A 470 35.73 41.67 -2.26
CA GLU A 470 36.92 42.21 -1.59
C GLU A 470 37.39 41.36 -0.40
N ARG A 471 36.53 40.49 0.13
CA ARG A 471 36.82 39.58 1.23
C ARG A 471 36.19 38.20 0.99
N VAL A 472 36.96 37.13 1.19
CA VAL A 472 36.50 35.75 1.05
C VAL A 472 36.93 34.96 2.29
N ALA A 473 35.97 34.36 2.98
CA ALA A 473 36.19 33.49 4.14
C ALA A 473 36.00 32.02 3.73
N LEU A 474 37.09 31.25 3.66
CA LEU A 474 37.10 29.84 3.26
C LEU A 474 37.15 28.94 4.50
N GLN A 475 36.10 28.15 4.72
CA GLN A 475 35.97 27.24 5.85
C GLN A 475 36.48 25.84 5.51
N PHE A 476 37.21 25.21 6.44
CA PHE A 476 37.79 23.87 6.32
C PHE A 476 37.20 22.92 7.36
N PRO A 477 36.34 21.97 6.95
CA PRO A 477 35.72 21.00 7.87
C PRO A 477 36.70 19.97 8.44
N LEU A 478 37.86 19.78 7.80
CA LEU A 478 38.92 18.87 8.23
C LEU A 478 40.15 19.66 8.67
N ALA A 479 40.77 19.25 9.78
CA ALA A 479 42.03 19.84 10.23
C ALA A 479 43.18 19.43 9.29
N ALA A 480 43.83 20.42 8.68
CA ALA A 480 45.00 20.20 7.83
C ALA A 480 46.28 20.06 8.67
N ALA A 481 47.12 19.08 8.35
CA ALA A 481 48.41 18.91 9.04
C ALA A 481 49.45 19.98 8.65
N ALA A 482 49.44 20.44 7.39
CA ALA A 482 50.27 21.54 6.90
C ALA A 482 49.55 22.38 5.83
N VAL A 483 49.76 23.69 5.85
CA VAL A 483 49.25 24.62 4.83
C VAL A 483 50.40 25.41 4.19
N GLN A 484 50.40 25.44 2.85
CA GLN A 484 51.26 26.30 2.05
C GLN A 484 50.37 27.27 1.27
N ALA A 485 50.75 28.54 1.22
CA ALA A 485 49.99 29.57 0.52
C ALA A 485 50.92 30.44 -0.32
N GLN A 486 50.58 30.62 -1.59
CA GLN A 486 51.19 31.54 -2.52
C GLN A 486 50.09 32.44 -3.09
N ILE A 487 50.03 33.67 -2.60
CA ILE A 487 48.90 34.57 -2.82
C ILE A 487 49.42 35.91 -3.30
N ASP A 488 48.95 36.34 -4.48
CA ASP A 488 49.33 37.60 -5.11
C ASP A 488 48.13 38.56 -5.17
N GLY A 489 48.29 39.78 -4.64
CA GLY A 489 47.24 40.81 -4.64
C GLY A 489 46.16 40.67 -3.56
N TRP A 490 46.32 39.73 -2.62
CA TRP A 490 45.43 39.55 -1.47
C TRP A 490 46.24 39.36 -0.18
N LEU A 491 45.70 39.84 0.93
CA LEU A 491 46.16 39.59 2.29
C LEU A 491 45.46 38.35 2.83
N LEU A 492 46.24 37.35 3.28
CA LEU A 492 45.73 36.14 3.92
C LEU A 492 45.83 36.25 5.45
N SER A 493 44.73 36.03 6.15
CA SER A 493 44.65 35.90 7.62
C SER A 493 44.03 34.55 8.02
N GLY A 494 44.28 34.10 9.25
CA GLY A 494 43.81 32.81 9.76
C GLY A 494 44.84 31.68 9.75
N LEU A 495 46.11 31.96 9.42
CA LEU A 495 47.22 31.01 9.58
C LEU A 495 47.98 31.27 10.88
N ASP A 496 48.15 30.24 11.71
CA ASP A 496 49.06 30.23 12.85
C ASP A 496 50.07 29.08 12.69
N ARG A 497 51.37 29.42 12.64
CA ARG A 497 52.49 28.47 12.46
C ARG A 497 52.27 27.40 11.37
N GLY A 498 51.66 27.78 10.24
CA GLY A 498 51.39 26.88 9.11
C GLY A 498 50.18 25.95 9.28
N ARG A 499 49.32 26.22 10.26
CA ARG A 499 48.02 25.55 10.48
C ARG A 499 46.88 26.56 10.37
N ILE A 500 45.70 26.05 10.03
CA ILE A 500 44.47 26.85 9.95
C ILE A 500 43.95 27.10 11.36
N ALA A 501 43.91 28.36 11.78
CA ALA A 501 43.33 28.77 13.05
C ALA A 501 41.80 28.77 12.95
N ALA A 502 41.12 28.18 13.94
CA ALA A 502 39.65 28.11 14.01
C ALA A 502 38.94 27.49 12.77
N GLY A 503 39.65 26.75 11.91
CA GLY A 503 39.07 26.11 10.73
C GLY A 503 38.67 27.05 9.60
N GLU A 504 39.15 28.30 9.58
CA GLU A 504 38.82 29.31 8.57
C GLU A 504 40.07 30.06 8.08
N LEU A 505 40.10 30.38 6.79
CA LEU A 505 41.08 31.28 6.18
C LEU A 505 40.38 32.46 5.51
N GLN A 506 40.88 33.66 5.75
CA GLN A 506 40.30 34.90 5.22
C GLN A 506 41.26 35.54 4.21
N LEU A 507 40.76 35.82 3.01
CA LEU A 507 41.47 36.55 1.97
C LEU A 507 40.84 37.94 1.82
N ALA A 508 41.64 39.01 1.93
CA ALA A 508 41.21 40.39 1.71
C ALA A 508 42.02 41.07 0.59
N ARG A 509 41.38 41.75 -0.37
CA ARG A 509 42.06 42.32 -1.55
C ARG A 509 42.99 43.48 -1.16
N LEU A 510 44.21 43.51 -1.71
CA LEU A 510 45.13 44.65 -1.57
C LEU A 510 44.80 45.70 -2.64
N ALA A 511 44.40 46.90 -2.24
CA ALA A 511 44.13 48.01 -3.17
C ALA A 511 45.44 48.67 -3.67
N PRO A 512 45.52 49.13 -4.94
CA PRO A 512 46.61 49.98 -5.39
C PRO A 512 46.47 51.39 -4.81
N VAL A 513 47.55 51.93 -4.26
CA VAL A 513 47.64 53.33 -3.83
C VAL A 513 48.05 54.17 -5.04
N GLU A 514 47.08 54.78 -5.72
CA GLU A 514 47.32 55.95 -6.58
C GLU A 514 46.87 57.21 -5.84
N SER A 515 47.84 58.02 -5.45
CA SER A 515 47.66 59.37 -4.93
C SER A 515 47.16 60.29 -6.05
N ALA A 516 45.88 60.68 -5.99
CA ALA A 516 45.35 61.80 -6.76
C ALA A 516 44.82 62.87 -5.80
N GLY A 517 45.56 63.98 -5.72
CA GLY A 517 45.10 65.18 -5.04
C GLY A 517 43.92 65.80 -5.80
N GLY A 518 42.87 66.13 -5.05
CA GLY A 518 41.72 66.86 -5.56
C GLY A 518 40.81 67.28 -4.43
N SER A 519 40.81 68.59 -4.12
CA SER A 519 39.71 69.36 -3.52
C SER A 519 38.81 68.63 -2.50
N ARG A 520 39.04 68.87 -1.21
CA ARG A 520 38.04 68.63 -0.16
C ARG A 520 36.78 69.45 -0.46
N LEU A 521 35.78 68.82 -1.08
CA LEU A 521 34.40 69.26 -0.93
C LEU A 521 34.01 68.91 0.51
N GLN A 522 33.62 69.91 1.29
CA GLN A 522 32.99 69.68 2.60
C GLN A 522 31.73 68.83 2.37
N PRO A 523 31.49 67.77 3.16
CA PRO A 523 30.22 67.06 3.12
C PRO A 523 29.13 68.07 3.46
N ALA A 524 28.17 68.28 2.55
CA ALA A 524 26.94 68.93 2.93
C ALA A 524 26.26 68.05 3.99
N GLU A 525 25.88 68.62 5.12
CA GLU A 525 25.03 67.94 6.11
C GLU A 525 23.73 67.55 5.40
N LEU A 526 23.57 66.26 5.12
CA LEU A 526 22.34 65.71 4.57
C LEU A 526 21.26 65.81 5.65
N PRO A 527 20.04 66.27 5.32
CA PRO A 527 18.94 66.26 6.27
C PRO A 527 18.68 64.81 6.74
N PRO A 528 18.24 64.62 8.00
CA PRO A 528 17.88 63.30 8.51
C PRO A 528 16.90 62.60 7.58
N TYR A 529 17.24 61.38 7.16
CA TYR A 529 16.41 60.55 6.32
C TYR A 529 16.47 59.10 6.81
N VAL A 530 15.30 58.52 7.04
CA VAL A 530 15.17 57.17 7.63
C VAL A 530 14.30 56.26 6.75
N SER A 531 14.55 54.96 6.80
CA SER A 531 13.60 53.97 6.31
C SER A 531 12.79 53.42 7.47
N VAL A 532 11.47 53.50 7.34
CA VAL A 532 10.52 52.99 8.33
C VAL A 532 9.87 51.73 7.79
N THR A 533 10.08 50.60 8.45
CA THR A 533 9.39 49.34 8.14
C THR A 533 8.30 49.12 9.18
N ARG A 534 7.08 48.91 8.72
CA ARG A 534 5.94 48.63 9.60
C ARG A 534 5.40 47.24 9.31
N THR A 535 5.47 46.38 10.29
CA THR A 535 4.97 45.00 10.21
C THR A 535 3.66 44.91 10.98
N LEU A 536 2.54 44.88 10.26
CA LEU A 536 1.21 44.69 10.81
C LEU A 536 0.90 43.20 10.89
N THR A 537 0.68 42.71 12.10
CA THR A 537 0.28 41.34 12.41
C THR A 537 -1.20 41.31 12.71
N ILE A 538 -2.00 40.73 11.82
CA ILE A 538 -3.44 40.50 11.98
C ILE A 538 -3.63 39.08 12.51
N ASP A 539 -3.86 38.96 13.81
CA ASP A 539 -4.11 37.71 14.54
C ASP A 539 -5.17 37.95 15.63
N LEU A 540 -5.31 37.05 16.63
CA LEU A 540 -6.21 37.27 17.77
C LEU A 540 -5.95 38.61 18.48
N ASP A 541 -4.69 38.98 18.63
CA ASP A 541 -4.24 40.32 19.05
C ASP A 541 -3.54 41.01 17.88
N TRP A 542 -4.07 42.16 17.45
CA TRP A 542 -3.47 42.93 16.37
C TRP A 542 -2.31 43.74 16.90
N THR A 543 -1.14 43.55 16.30
CA THR A 543 0.08 44.24 16.71
C THR A 543 0.78 44.87 15.51
N LEU A 544 1.40 46.01 15.75
CA LEU A 544 2.19 46.74 14.76
C LEU A 544 3.61 46.89 15.31
N LEU A 545 4.58 46.29 14.64
CA LEU A 545 6.00 46.52 14.93
C LEU A 545 6.50 47.59 13.95
N THR A 546 6.95 48.72 14.47
CA THR A 546 7.56 49.76 13.64
C THR A 546 9.07 49.78 13.90
N GLU A 547 9.84 49.68 12.82
CA GLU A 547 11.30 49.70 12.83
C GLU A 547 11.78 50.88 12.02
N VAL A 548 12.66 51.69 12.61
CA VAL A 548 13.22 52.88 12.00
C VAL A 548 14.71 52.68 11.85
N HIS A 549 15.16 52.60 10.60
CA HIS A 549 16.56 52.43 10.24
C HIS A 549 17.13 53.72 9.64
N ARG A 550 18.32 54.09 10.08
CA ARG A 550 19.09 55.26 9.63
C ARG A 550 19.56 55.08 8.18
N LEU A 551 19.27 56.05 7.31
CA LEU A 551 19.86 56.13 5.97
C LEU A 551 20.83 57.31 5.82
N ALA A 552 20.46 58.49 6.37
CA ALA A 552 21.32 59.66 6.42
C ALA A 552 20.99 60.56 7.63
N PRO A 553 21.97 61.26 8.22
CA PRO A 553 23.41 61.09 8.02
C PRO A 553 23.89 59.74 8.61
N PHE A 554 24.95 59.18 8.02
CA PHE A 554 25.52 57.89 8.47
C PHE A 554 26.11 57.96 9.89
N GLU A 555 26.66 59.12 10.27
CA GLU A 555 27.27 59.39 11.58
C GLU A 555 26.58 60.60 12.25
N GLY A 556 26.68 60.71 13.57
CA GLY A 556 26.03 61.77 14.38
C GLY A 556 24.64 61.39 14.92
N ALA A 557 24.10 62.20 15.82
CA ALA A 557 22.74 62.01 16.35
C ALA A 557 21.69 62.54 15.37
N LEU A 558 20.56 61.85 15.22
CA LEU A 558 19.43 62.32 14.42
C LEU A 558 18.12 62.18 15.18
N GLN A 559 17.17 63.07 14.87
CA GLN A 559 15.81 63.03 15.39
C GLN A 559 14.82 63.12 14.22
N VAL A 560 13.84 62.22 14.19
CA VAL A 560 12.77 62.19 13.19
C VAL A 560 11.45 61.89 13.89
N GLN A 561 10.35 62.47 13.38
CA GLN A 561 9.00 62.20 13.87
C GLN A 561 8.28 61.19 12.97
N VAL A 562 7.74 60.12 13.57
CA VAL A 562 6.96 59.11 12.86
C VAL A 562 5.50 59.18 13.35
N PRO A 563 4.51 59.51 12.48
CA PRO A 563 3.11 59.63 12.88
C PRO A 563 2.49 58.25 13.15
N LEU A 564 1.68 58.12 14.19
CA LEU A 564 0.94 56.88 14.47
C LEU A 564 -0.18 56.64 13.45
N LEU A 565 -0.55 55.38 13.22
CA LEU A 565 -1.77 55.02 12.50
C LEU A 565 -3.02 55.35 13.32
N GLU A 566 -4.16 55.48 12.65
CA GLU A 566 -5.44 55.70 13.32
C GLU A 566 -5.76 54.52 14.26
N GLY A 567 -6.00 54.80 15.53
CA GLY A 567 -6.27 53.79 16.56
C GLY A 567 -5.04 53.05 17.10
N GLU A 568 -3.81 53.39 16.66
CA GLU A 568 -2.57 52.78 17.15
C GLU A 568 -2.24 53.24 18.58
N ARG A 569 -1.85 52.28 19.45
CA ARG A 569 -1.42 52.55 20.83
C ARG A 569 -0.07 51.89 21.11
N VAL A 570 0.96 52.68 21.39
CA VAL A 570 2.31 52.18 21.70
C VAL A 570 2.29 51.43 23.03
N LEU A 571 2.94 50.26 23.08
CA LEU A 571 2.96 49.38 24.27
C LEU A 571 4.12 49.67 25.22
N SER A 572 5.14 50.42 24.78
CA SER A 572 6.32 50.81 25.56
C SER A 572 6.27 52.28 25.98
N ASP A 573 6.89 52.59 27.13
CA ASP A 573 7.01 53.97 27.63
C ASP A 573 8.06 54.81 26.86
N ASP A 574 8.97 54.13 26.15
CA ASP A 574 10.01 54.70 25.27
C ASP A 574 9.89 54.00 23.90
N PRO A 575 9.89 54.72 22.76
CA PRO A 575 9.99 56.17 22.55
C PRO A 575 8.74 56.99 22.97
N PRO A 576 8.91 58.25 23.42
CA PRO A 576 7.79 59.10 23.85
C PRO A 576 6.90 59.52 22.68
N VAL A 577 5.60 59.52 22.93
CA VAL A 577 4.56 59.93 21.98
C VAL A 577 4.08 61.35 22.31
N VAL A 578 4.20 62.27 21.35
CA VAL A 578 3.75 63.66 21.47
C VAL A 578 2.87 64.00 20.26
N ASP A 579 1.67 64.52 20.49
CA ASP A 579 0.72 64.92 19.44
C ASP A 579 0.45 63.83 18.38
N GLY A 580 0.33 62.56 18.80
CA GLY A 580 0.11 61.43 17.90
C GLY A 580 1.31 61.05 17.03
N ARG A 581 2.50 61.55 17.36
CA ARG A 581 3.76 61.25 16.69
C ARG A 581 4.78 60.69 17.67
N VAL A 582 5.46 59.63 17.25
CA VAL A 582 6.57 59.03 17.99
C VAL A 582 7.82 59.85 17.73
N GLN A 583 8.48 60.28 18.81
CA GLN A 583 9.75 61.01 18.73
C GLN A 583 10.90 60.00 18.67
N VAL A 584 11.46 59.77 17.48
CA VAL A 584 12.54 58.81 17.27
C VAL A 584 13.88 59.54 17.37
N SER A 585 14.67 59.22 18.39
CA SER A 585 16.02 59.78 18.59
C SER A 585 17.05 58.67 18.47
N LEU A 586 17.90 58.73 17.44
CA LEU A 586 19.01 57.78 17.24
C LEU A 586 20.33 58.45 17.63
N ALA A 587 21.00 57.91 18.64
CA ALA A 587 22.33 58.37 19.05
C ALA A 587 23.41 57.99 18.02
N GLU A 588 24.59 58.60 18.14
CA GLU A 588 25.75 58.27 17.30
C GLU A 588 26.11 56.78 17.45
N GLY A 589 26.36 56.09 16.32
CA GLY A 589 26.60 54.65 16.28
C GLY A 589 25.35 53.77 16.40
N VAL A 590 24.17 54.33 16.69
CA VAL A 590 22.88 53.61 16.69
C VAL A 590 22.19 53.78 15.34
N SER A 591 21.98 52.66 14.65
CA SER A 591 21.36 52.61 13.31
C SER A 591 19.87 52.32 13.33
N ASP A 592 19.35 51.71 14.41
CA ASP A 592 18.01 51.14 14.45
C ASP A 592 17.30 51.45 15.76
N LEU A 593 16.01 51.75 15.67
CA LEU A 593 15.09 51.85 16.82
C LEU A 593 13.77 51.19 16.44
N SER A 594 13.18 50.42 17.35
CA SER A 594 11.89 49.76 17.12
C SER A 594 10.99 49.84 18.34
N TRP A 595 9.68 49.84 18.09
CA TRP A 595 8.65 49.76 19.14
C TRP A 595 7.48 48.91 18.66
N GLN A 596 6.74 48.38 19.62
CA GLN A 596 5.52 47.61 19.36
C GLN A 596 4.29 48.40 19.80
N SER A 597 3.28 48.39 18.95
CA SER A 597 1.97 49.00 19.21
C SER A 597 0.87 47.95 19.12
N ARG A 598 -0.25 48.20 19.79
CA ARG A 598 -1.51 47.47 19.62
C ARG A 598 -2.44 48.28 18.73
N LEU A 599 -3.16 47.59 17.86
CA LEU A 599 -4.26 48.15 17.07
C LEU A 599 -5.57 47.48 17.49
N ASP A 600 -6.67 48.22 17.57
CA ASP A 600 -7.97 47.60 17.79
C ASP A 600 -8.48 46.98 16.47
N PRO A 601 -9.08 45.77 16.48
CA PRO A 601 -9.59 45.14 15.26
C PRO A 601 -10.67 45.98 14.59
N VAL A 602 -10.49 46.25 13.29
CA VAL A 602 -11.44 47.00 12.44
C VAL A 602 -11.79 46.18 11.20
N SER A 603 -12.97 46.40 10.62
CA SER A 603 -13.39 45.70 9.38
C SER A 603 -12.72 46.25 8.13
N GLU A 604 -12.29 47.51 8.17
CA GLU A 604 -11.59 48.17 7.08
C GLU A 604 -10.42 48.98 7.68
N LEU A 605 -9.22 48.81 7.13
CA LEU A 605 -8.04 49.59 7.49
C LEU A 605 -7.47 50.27 6.25
N GLN A 606 -7.35 51.59 6.30
CA GLN A 606 -6.73 52.37 5.24
C GLN A 606 -5.33 52.84 5.65
N TRP A 607 -4.35 52.55 4.81
CA TRP A 607 -2.96 52.89 5.04
C TRP A 607 -2.43 53.73 3.88
N GLN A 608 -2.06 54.99 4.15
CA GLN A 608 -1.58 55.92 3.15
C GLN A 608 -0.07 56.16 3.27
N ALA A 609 0.63 56.15 2.13
CA ALA A 609 2.07 56.39 2.06
C ALA A 609 2.42 57.87 2.23
N PRO A 610 3.44 58.20 3.04
CA PRO A 610 3.86 59.57 3.26
C PRO A 610 4.63 60.15 2.06
N PRO A 611 4.83 61.48 2.02
CA PRO A 611 5.80 62.08 1.10
C PRO A 611 7.24 61.68 1.46
N LEU A 612 8.11 61.50 0.44
CA LEU A 612 9.54 61.12 0.59
C LEU A 612 10.45 62.27 1.07
N ALA A 613 9.98 63.10 2.00
CA ALA A 613 10.75 64.25 2.50
C ALA A 613 11.78 63.83 3.56
N GLU A 614 11.32 63.16 4.62
CA GLU A 614 12.14 62.78 5.79
C GLU A 614 12.23 61.26 5.98
N ARG A 615 11.39 60.49 5.27
CA ARG A 615 11.36 59.04 5.37
C ARG A 615 10.81 58.35 4.13
N VAL A 616 11.19 57.09 3.98
CA VAL A 616 10.52 56.10 3.12
C VAL A 616 9.85 55.05 3.98
N GLU A 617 8.64 54.61 3.61
CA GLU A 617 7.92 53.57 4.34
C GLU A 617 7.86 52.26 3.54
N PHE A 618 8.06 51.13 4.24
CA PHE A 618 7.78 49.78 3.76
C PHE A 618 6.71 49.16 4.65
N TRP A 619 5.74 48.49 4.04
CA TRP A 619 4.66 47.83 4.78
C TRP A 619 4.80 46.34 4.66
N VAL A 620 4.72 45.63 5.77
CA VAL A 620 4.73 44.17 5.83
C VAL A 620 3.44 43.72 6.48
N LEU A 621 2.68 42.86 5.81
CA LEU A 621 1.49 42.23 6.36
C LEU A 621 1.79 40.78 6.73
N GLN A 622 1.46 40.43 7.96
CA GLN A 622 1.42 39.08 8.48
C GLN A 622 -0.02 38.76 8.88
N ILE A 623 -0.67 37.85 8.15
CA ILE A 623 -2.09 37.55 8.32
C ILE A 623 -2.27 36.12 8.79
N SER A 624 -2.87 35.94 9.96
CA SER A 624 -3.28 34.64 10.48
C SER A 624 -4.35 33.99 9.57
N PRO A 625 -4.37 32.65 9.44
CA PRO A 625 -5.49 31.92 8.80
C PRO A 625 -6.85 32.11 9.50
N ILE A 626 -6.90 32.74 10.68
CA ILE A 626 -8.16 33.03 11.40
C ILE A 626 -8.96 34.14 10.70
N PHE A 627 -8.29 35.03 9.95
CA PHE A 627 -8.91 36.16 9.27
C PHE A 627 -8.80 36.01 7.76
N HIS A 628 -9.88 36.30 7.05
CA HIS A 628 -9.87 36.53 5.60
C HIS A 628 -9.59 38.02 5.36
N VAL A 629 -8.56 38.32 4.56
CA VAL A 629 -8.17 39.69 4.26
C VAL A 629 -8.07 39.87 2.75
N GLU A 630 -8.88 40.78 2.23
CA GLU A 630 -8.76 41.28 0.87
C GLU A 630 -8.07 42.63 0.90
N TYR A 631 -7.26 42.90 -0.12
CA TYR A 631 -6.49 44.14 -0.18
C TYR A 631 -6.54 44.74 -1.59
N GLU A 632 -6.66 46.05 -1.63
CA GLU A 632 -6.61 46.87 -2.84
C GLU A 632 -5.53 47.95 -2.66
N GLY A 633 -4.67 48.12 -3.67
CA GLY A 633 -3.60 49.12 -3.61
C GLY A 633 -2.33 48.70 -4.37
N PRO A 634 -1.14 49.16 -3.92
CA PRO A 634 0.12 48.93 -4.62
C PRO A 634 0.47 47.43 -4.72
N ALA A 635 1.21 47.06 -5.77
CA ALA A 635 1.57 45.66 -6.01
C ALA A 635 2.44 45.10 -4.88
N ALA A 636 1.96 44.04 -4.24
CA ALA A 636 2.70 43.34 -3.20
C ALA A 636 3.86 42.52 -3.80
N LEU A 637 5.05 42.66 -3.24
CA LEU A 637 6.17 41.75 -3.48
C LEU A 637 5.98 40.51 -2.59
N LEU A 638 5.88 39.35 -3.25
CA LEU A 638 5.87 38.06 -2.55
C LEU A 638 7.33 37.69 -2.26
N LEU A 639 7.76 37.91 -1.01
CA LEU A 639 9.10 37.51 -0.58
C LEU A 639 9.13 36.00 -0.42
N ALA A 640 9.64 35.30 -1.43
CA ALA A 640 9.98 33.89 -1.37
C ALA A 640 11.32 33.69 -0.64
N ALA A 641 11.43 34.15 0.61
CA ALA A 641 12.65 34.01 1.41
C ALA A 641 12.37 33.11 2.63
N GLU A 642 12.94 31.90 2.61
CA GLU A 642 13.24 30.94 3.73
C GLU A 642 12.21 30.71 4.86
N GLY A 643 11.01 31.29 4.81
CA GLY A 643 9.93 31.21 5.79
C GLY A 643 8.56 31.00 5.15
N ASP A 644 7.54 30.80 5.98
CA ASP A 644 6.23 30.16 5.73
C ASP A 644 5.30 30.82 4.68
N GLY A 645 5.78 31.76 3.85
CA GLY A 645 5.00 32.41 2.77
C GLY A 645 3.87 33.34 3.24
N THR A 646 3.77 33.57 4.55
CA THR A 646 2.73 34.36 5.23
C THR A 646 2.94 35.86 5.14
N GLU A 647 4.11 36.31 4.66
CA GLU A 647 4.49 37.73 4.64
C GLU A 647 4.27 38.36 3.27
N ARG A 648 3.62 39.53 3.26
CA ARG A 648 3.46 40.37 2.08
C ARG A 648 4.15 41.70 2.31
N ARG A 649 5.13 42.03 1.48
CA ARG A 649 5.82 43.31 1.54
C ARG A 649 5.33 44.24 0.44
N PHE A 650 5.02 45.48 0.81
CA PHE A 650 4.64 46.55 -0.09
C PHE A 650 5.72 47.64 -0.02
N SER A 651 6.04 48.19 -1.19
CA SER A 651 6.94 49.33 -1.36
C SER A 651 6.15 50.46 -2.03
N PRO A 652 5.25 51.12 -1.28
CA PRO A 652 4.34 52.12 -1.84
C PRO A 652 5.09 53.38 -2.32
N LEU A 653 4.56 54.03 -3.34
CA LEU A 653 4.98 55.36 -3.78
C LEU A 653 4.21 56.45 -3.00
N PRO A 654 4.72 57.70 -2.96
CA PRO A 654 4.05 58.80 -2.28
C PRO A 654 2.61 58.99 -2.74
N GLY A 655 1.67 59.00 -1.78
CA GLY A 655 0.24 59.14 -2.04
C GLY A 655 -0.50 57.83 -2.33
N ASP A 656 0.21 56.71 -2.50
CA ASP A 656 -0.42 55.39 -2.61
C ASP A 656 -1.25 55.08 -1.36
N ARG A 657 -2.33 54.35 -1.58
CA ARG A 657 -3.25 53.88 -0.53
C ARG A 657 -3.37 52.36 -0.61
N LEU A 658 -3.24 51.71 0.54
CA LEU A 658 -3.53 50.30 0.74
C LEU A 658 -4.78 50.21 1.61
N THR A 659 -5.85 49.67 1.05
CA THR A 659 -7.09 49.38 1.76
C THR A 659 -7.12 47.89 2.08
N LEU A 660 -7.33 47.54 3.34
CA LEU A 660 -7.49 46.16 3.81
C LEU A 660 -8.92 45.96 4.28
N GLU A 661 -9.65 45.06 3.65
CA GLU A 661 -10.93 44.56 4.12
C GLU A 661 -10.68 43.30 4.95
N VAL A 662 -10.95 43.37 6.25
CA VAL A 662 -10.65 42.29 7.19
C VAL A 662 -11.95 41.70 7.72
N GLN A 663 -12.12 40.41 7.49
CA GLN A 663 -13.30 39.69 7.92
C GLN A 663 -12.90 38.42 8.65
N ARG A 664 -13.64 38.08 9.70
CA ARG A 664 -13.49 36.81 10.40
C ARG A 664 -14.51 35.81 9.83
N PRO A 665 -14.10 34.83 9.02
CA PRO A 665 -15.04 33.92 8.39
C PRO A 665 -15.70 33.01 9.44
N ALA A 666 -16.98 32.70 9.22
CA ALA A 666 -17.74 31.88 10.14
C ALA A 666 -17.30 30.40 10.06
N ALA A 667 -17.04 29.79 11.21
CA ALA A 667 -16.75 28.35 11.29
C ALA A 667 -17.98 27.52 10.87
N VAL A 668 -17.73 26.39 10.21
CA VAL A 668 -18.79 25.45 9.81
C VAL A 668 -19.15 24.52 10.98
N ASP A 669 -20.41 24.14 11.11
CA ASP A 669 -20.78 23.09 12.07
C ASP A 669 -20.35 21.70 11.58
N GLY A 670 -19.81 20.86 12.47
CA GLY A 670 -19.38 19.51 12.10
C GLY A 670 -19.16 18.60 13.31
N SER A 671 -18.97 17.30 13.05
CA SER A 671 -18.67 16.33 14.10
C SER A 671 -17.30 16.62 14.73
N THR A 672 -17.25 16.62 16.06
CA THR A 672 -16.00 16.78 16.83
C THR A 672 -15.40 15.45 17.29
N LEU A 673 -16.07 14.33 16.97
CA LEU A 673 -15.67 12.96 17.30
C LEU A 673 -15.92 12.06 16.08
N ALA A 674 -14.94 11.24 15.71
CA ALA A 674 -15.06 10.24 14.67
C ALA A 674 -14.46 8.91 15.12
N ILE A 675 -15.15 7.80 14.86
CA ILE A 675 -14.70 6.44 15.24
C ILE A 675 -14.00 5.81 14.03
N ASP A 676 -12.68 6.00 13.95
CA ASP A 676 -11.85 5.60 12.81
C ASP A 676 -11.62 4.09 12.71
N GLY A 677 -11.74 3.34 13.82
CA GLY A 677 -11.51 1.89 13.82
C GLY A 677 -12.35 1.16 14.87
N VAL A 678 -12.87 0.00 14.48
CA VAL A 678 -13.68 -0.85 15.35
C VAL A 678 -13.24 -2.30 15.22
N GLY A 679 -12.89 -2.93 16.33
CA GLY A 679 -12.64 -4.36 16.43
C GLY A 679 -13.64 -5.01 17.38
N ILE A 680 -14.46 -5.92 16.89
CA ILE A 680 -15.33 -6.73 17.75
C ILE A 680 -14.93 -8.19 17.64
N ARG A 681 -14.68 -8.84 18.78
CA ARG A 681 -14.41 -10.28 18.86
C ARG A 681 -15.40 -10.93 19.81
N SER A 682 -16.22 -11.85 19.32
CA SER A 682 -17.16 -12.61 20.13
C SER A 682 -16.72 -14.07 20.24
N ARG A 683 -16.51 -14.55 21.46
CA ARG A 683 -16.17 -15.94 21.80
C ARG A 683 -17.39 -16.62 22.39
N TYR A 684 -17.81 -17.71 21.76
CA TYR A 684 -18.94 -18.50 22.23
C TYR A 684 -18.47 -19.65 23.14
N GLY A 685 -18.98 -19.66 24.37
CA GLY A 685 -19.00 -20.84 25.25
C GLY A 685 -20.29 -21.62 25.08
N THR A 686 -20.55 -22.60 25.96
CA THR A 686 -21.77 -23.44 25.92
C THR A 686 -23.04 -22.68 26.31
N ARG A 687 -22.94 -21.71 27.22
CA ARG A 687 -24.07 -20.93 27.77
C ARG A 687 -23.82 -19.42 27.84
N LEU A 688 -22.62 -19.00 27.51
CA LEU A 688 -22.15 -17.63 27.68
C LEU A 688 -21.46 -17.20 26.40
N ARG A 689 -21.61 -15.92 26.05
CA ARG A 689 -20.83 -15.25 25.03
C ARG A 689 -19.99 -14.17 25.69
N GLU A 690 -18.70 -14.15 25.41
CA GLU A 690 -17.81 -13.05 25.78
C GLU A 690 -17.49 -12.23 24.55
N THR A 691 -17.66 -10.92 24.61
CA THR A 691 -17.42 -9.99 23.51
C THR A 691 -16.37 -8.96 23.92
N GLU A 692 -15.24 -8.95 23.23
CA GLU A 692 -14.22 -7.90 23.33
C GLU A 692 -14.48 -6.86 22.24
N LEU A 693 -14.61 -5.59 22.62
CA LEU A 693 -14.78 -4.46 21.72
C LEU A 693 -13.60 -3.50 21.88
N ASN A 694 -12.91 -3.22 20.78
CA ASN A 694 -11.80 -2.28 20.69
C ASN A 694 -12.21 -1.14 19.75
N LEU A 695 -12.13 0.09 20.21
CA LEU A 695 -12.48 1.30 19.47
C LEU A 695 -11.25 2.20 19.38
N GLN A 696 -11.01 2.74 18.20
CA GLN A 696 -10.09 3.86 17.98
C GLN A 696 -10.92 5.03 17.48
N TRP A 697 -10.82 6.15 18.18
CA TRP A 697 -11.50 7.37 17.77
C TRP A 697 -10.55 8.56 17.81
N ARG A 698 -10.95 9.59 17.07
CA ARG A 698 -10.31 10.90 17.06
C ARG A 698 -11.32 11.95 17.51
N ALA A 699 -10.89 12.86 18.37
CA ALA A 699 -11.71 13.97 18.80
C ALA A 699 -10.96 15.29 18.69
N THR A 700 -11.63 16.35 18.26
CA THR A 700 -11.10 17.72 18.27
C THR A 700 -11.48 18.47 19.54
N ARG A 701 -12.51 17.99 20.26
CA ARG A 701 -13.02 18.58 21.50
C ARG A 701 -13.29 17.50 22.54
N GLY A 702 -13.01 17.82 23.81
CA GLY A 702 -13.36 16.95 24.94
C GLY A 702 -14.86 16.94 25.22
N GLY A 703 -15.35 15.85 25.81
CA GLY A 703 -16.77 15.66 26.11
C GLY A 703 -17.09 14.28 26.67
N GLN A 704 -18.33 13.84 26.48
CA GLN A 704 -18.78 12.48 26.81
C GLN A 704 -19.42 11.85 25.59
N HIS A 705 -19.24 10.54 25.43
CA HIS A 705 -19.85 9.76 24.36
C HIS A 705 -20.55 8.53 24.93
N ALA A 706 -21.77 8.24 24.48
CA ALA A 706 -22.57 7.14 24.99
C ALA A 706 -22.54 5.95 24.03
N LEU A 707 -22.17 4.77 24.52
CA LEU A 707 -22.36 3.50 23.81
C LEU A 707 -23.62 2.81 24.29
N GLN A 708 -24.40 2.23 23.38
CA GLN A 708 -25.55 1.40 23.74
C GLN A 708 -25.13 -0.07 23.76
N LEU A 709 -25.20 -0.67 24.94
CA LEU A 709 -24.83 -2.06 25.18
C LEU A 709 -26.06 -2.97 25.04
N PRO A 710 -25.87 -4.28 24.77
CA PRO A 710 -26.95 -5.25 24.81
C PRO A 710 -27.64 -5.29 26.20
N PRO A 711 -28.96 -5.56 26.27
CA PRO A 711 -29.74 -5.40 27.49
C PRO A 711 -29.34 -6.35 28.65
N GLU A 712 -28.79 -7.52 28.34
CA GLU A 712 -28.35 -8.53 29.32
C GLU A 712 -26.82 -8.65 29.42
N ALA A 713 -26.08 -7.63 28.94
CA ALA A 713 -24.62 -7.63 28.98
C ALA A 713 -24.07 -7.17 30.32
N GLU A 714 -23.23 -7.99 30.94
CA GLU A 714 -22.40 -7.64 32.09
C GLU A 714 -21.05 -7.09 31.60
N LEU A 715 -20.65 -5.90 32.08
CA LEU A 715 -19.34 -5.31 31.78
C LEU A 715 -18.28 -5.96 32.68
N LEU A 716 -17.34 -6.69 32.08
CA LEU A 716 -16.25 -7.35 32.80
C LEU A 716 -15.11 -6.39 33.14
N TRP A 717 -14.67 -5.62 32.15
CA TRP A 717 -13.62 -4.62 32.29
C TRP A 717 -13.75 -3.56 31.19
N LEU A 718 -13.22 -2.37 31.48
CA LEU A 718 -13.13 -1.23 30.57
C LEU A 718 -11.73 -0.62 30.71
N ARG A 719 -11.08 -0.37 29.57
CA ARG A 719 -9.78 0.27 29.46
C ARG A 719 -9.84 1.47 28.54
N ILE A 720 -9.25 2.56 28.97
CA ILE A 720 -9.04 3.76 28.16
C ILE A 720 -7.54 4.01 28.09
N ASP A 721 -6.97 4.03 26.88
CA ASP A 721 -5.52 4.13 26.64
C ASP A 721 -4.68 3.12 27.45
N GLY A 722 -5.19 1.89 27.54
CA GLY A 722 -4.55 0.79 28.26
C GLY A 722 -4.69 0.83 29.79
N ARG A 723 -5.37 1.84 30.36
CA ARG A 723 -5.60 1.95 31.81
C ARG A 723 -7.01 1.48 32.17
N ASP A 724 -7.13 0.64 33.19
CA ASP A 724 -8.43 0.16 33.67
C ASP A 724 -9.26 1.31 34.29
N VAL A 725 -10.54 1.38 33.94
CA VAL A 725 -11.48 2.40 34.43
C VAL A 725 -12.75 1.71 34.96
N GLY A 726 -13.11 1.98 36.21
CA GLY A 726 -14.29 1.41 36.87
C GLY A 726 -15.59 2.17 36.58
N LEU A 727 -15.99 2.27 35.31
CA LEU A 727 -17.29 2.83 34.93
C LEU A 727 -18.34 1.71 34.88
N GLN A 728 -19.56 2.01 35.34
CA GLN A 728 -20.69 1.09 35.30
C GLN A 728 -21.70 1.54 34.23
N PRO A 729 -22.35 0.60 33.52
CA PRO A 729 -23.42 0.95 32.59
C PRO A 729 -24.69 1.36 33.35
N GLU A 730 -25.34 2.45 32.89
CA GLU A 730 -26.62 2.93 33.43
C GLU A 730 -27.71 2.73 32.37
N ALA A 731 -28.76 1.96 32.71
CA ALA A 731 -29.88 1.67 31.80
C ALA A 731 -29.46 1.17 30.40
N GLY A 732 -28.42 0.32 30.33
CA GLY A 732 -27.89 -0.22 29.07
C GLY A 732 -27.02 0.77 28.26
N ARG A 733 -26.65 1.91 28.84
CA ARG A 733 -25.75 2.90 28.22
C ARG A 733 -24.45 3.01 29.01
N LEU A 734 -23.32 3.02 28.31
CA LEU A 734 -21.99 3.25 28.88
C LEU A 734 -21.49 4.62 28.46
N LEU A 735 -21.37 5.54 29.42
CA LEU A 735 -20.86 6.90 29.19
C LEU A 735 -19.33 6.91 29.28
N LEU A 736 -18.68 7.26 28.18
CA LEU A 736 -17.22 7.28 28.06
C LEU A 736 -16.69 8.72 28.00
N PRO A 737 -15.65 9.06 28.77
CA PRO A 737 -14.99 10.35 28.66
C PRO A 737 -14.18 10.45 27.36
N VAL A 738 -14.36 11.55 26.63
CA VAL A 738 -13.67 11.86 25.38
C VAL A 738 -12.67 12.99 25.63
N ARG A 739 -11.42 12.81 25.20
CA ARG A 739 -10.35 13.82 25.25
C ARG A 739 -9.94 14.23 23.83
N PRO A 740 -9.55 15.50 23.59
CA PRO A 740 -8.99 15.92 22.30
C PRO A 740 -7.76 15.07 21.94
N GLY A 741 -7.61 14.77 20.65
CA GLY A 741 -6.60 13.88 20.10
C GLY A 741 -7.15 12.49 19.74
N GLN A 742 -6.24 11.53 19.59
CA GLN A 742 -6.58 10.12 19.39
C GLN A 742 -6.67 9.42 20.75
N GLN A 743 -7.69 8.58 20.92
CA GLN A 743 -7.88 7.79 22.13
C GLN A 743 -8.35 6.38 21.76
N SER A 744 -7.89 5.41 22.52
CA SER A 744 -8.25 4.00 22.38
C SER A 744 -9.12 3.56 23.54
N VAL A 745 -10.20 2.84 23.23
CA VAL A 745 -11.10 2.28 24.23
C VAL A 745 -11.26 0.79 23.98
N ALA A 746 -11.04 -0.01 25.01
CA ALA A 746 -11.26 -1.44 24.96
C ALA A 746 -12.19 -1.86 26.08
N LEU A 747 -13.16 -2.72 25.81
CA LEU A 747 -14.07 -3.25 26.83
C LEU A 747 -14.39 -4.71 26.56
N ALA A 748 -14.73 -5.45 27.62
CA ALA A 748 -15.24 -6.80 27.52
C ALA A 748 -16.62 -6.93 28.16
N LEU A 749 -17.52 -7.56 27.42
CA LEU A 749 -18.89 -7.83 27.82
C LEU A 749 -19.10 -9.33 27.94
N ARG A 750 -19.94 -9.76 28.88
CA ARG A 750 -20.42 -11.13 28.98
C ARG A 750 -21.93 -11.15 28.91
N GLU A 751 -22.47 -12.03 28.08
CA GLU A 751 -23.92 -12.18 27.88
C GLU A 751 -24.34 -13.65 28.03
N PRO A 752 -25.48 -13.94 28.69
CA PRO A 752 -26.04 -15.28 28.78
C PRO A 752 -26.74 -15.65 27.46
N VAL A 753 -25.99 -16.20 26.51
CA VAL A 753 -26.52 -16.64 25.21
C VAL A 753 -26.22 -18.12 25.01
N GLU A 754 -27.29 -18.92 24.85
CA GLU A 754 -27.16 -20.32 24.48
C GLU A 754 -26.80 -20.48 23.00
N GLN A 755 -26.07 -21.55 22.69
CA GLN A 755 -25.68 -21.85 21.31
C GLN A 755 -26.88 -22.28 20.47
N MET A 756 -27.28 -21.41 19.54
CA MET A 756 -28.37 -21.69 18.59
C MET A 756 -27.83 -22.29 17.28
N LEU A 757 -28.74 -22.66 16.36
CA LEU A 757 -28.39 -23.04 15.00
C LEU A 757 -27.63 -21.91 14.27
N SER A 758 -28.03 -20.66 14.53
CA SER A 758 -27.41 -19.44 14.02
C SER A 758 -26.72 -18.70 15.16
N THR A 759 -25.42 -18.43 15.03
CA THR A 759 -24.63 -17.67 15.99
C THR A 759 -24.13 -16.38 15.36
N GLY A 760 -24.30 -15.25 16.04
CA GLY A 760 -23.95 -13.91 15.54
C GLY A 760 -23.19 -13.06 16.54
N PHE A 761 -22.99 -11.77 16.23
CA PHE A 761 -22.35 -10.84 17.15
C PHE A 761 -23.34 -10.23 18.16
N ALA A 762 -22.80 -9.62 19.22
CA ALA A 762 -23.56 -8.77 20.10
C ALA A 762 -24.04 -7.51 19.35
N GLN A 763 -25.30 -7.10 19.59
CA GLN A 763 -25.82 -5.85 19.02
C GLN A 763 -25.32 -4.69 19.88
N VAL A 764 -24.20 -4.09 19.47
CA VAL A 764 -23.67 -2.86 20.06
C VAL A 764 -23.96 -1.70 19.11
N ASP A 765 -24.52 -0.62 19.64
CA ASP A 765 -24.65 0.64 18.91
C ASP A 765 -23.61 1.64 19.42
N LEU A 766 -22.78 2.11 18.49
CA LEU A 766 -21.73 3.08 18.78
C LEU A 766 -22.26 4.51 18.88
N GLY A 767 -23.52 4.77 18.51
CA GLY A 767 -24.15 6.09 18.56
C GLY A 767 -23.61 7.11 17.55
N LEU A 768 -22.56 6.75 16.79
CA LEU A 768 -21.94 7.57 15.75
C LEU A 768 -21.51 6.69 14.55
N PRO A 769 -21.45 7.27 13.34
CA PRO A 769 -20.86 6.59 12.20
C PRO A 769 -19.40 6.20 12.45
N SER A 770 -19.05 4.98 12.05
CA SER A 770 -17.71 4.41 12.22
C SER A 770 -17.19 3.79 10.93
N ALA A 771 -15.88 3.65 10.83
CA ALA A 771 -15.21 3.00 9.70
C ALA A 771 -14.25 1.90 10.16
N ASN A 772 -13.76 1.12 9.19
CA ASN A 772 -12.74 0.07 9.39
C ASN A 772 -13.14 -0.94 10.48
N LEU A 773 -14.26 -1.63 10.25
CA LEU A 773 -14.84 -2.56 11.21
C LEU A 773 -14.31 -3.98 10.99
N GLY A 774 -13.42 -4.44 11.86
CA GLY A 774 -12.97 -5.82 11.95
C GLY A 774 -13.87 -6.63 12.90
N MET A 775 -14.41 -7.75 12.44
CA MET A 775 -15.31 -8.59 13.22
C MET A 775 -14.80 -10.03 13.26
N ALA A 776 -14.58 -10.60 14.45
CA ALA A 776 -14.12 -11.96 14.65
C ALA A 776 -15.08 -12.79 15.51
N LEU A 777 -15.64 -13.86 14.96
CA LEU A 777 -16.51 -14.79 15.68
C LEU A 777 -15.74 -16.08 15.93
N ASN A 778 -15.56 -16.43 17.20
CA ASN A 778 -14.89 -17.65 17.64
C ASN A 778 -15.94 -18.71 18.00
N LEU A 779 -16.03 -19.74 17.16
CA LEU A 779 -16.91 -20.87 17.35
C LEU A 779 -16.22 -21.98 18.16
N PRO A 780 -16.96 -22.67 19.04
CA PRO A 780 -16.49 -23.86 19.74
C PRO A 780 -16.01 -24.97 18.79
N ALA A 781 -15.02 -25.75 19.23
CA ALA A 781 -14.44 -26.85 18.44
C ALA A 781 -15.38 -28.05 18.23
N ASP A 782 -16.47 -28.17 19.00
CA ASP A 782 -17.49 -29.23 18.91
C ASP A 782 -18.62 -28.91 17.91
N ARG A 783 -18.41 -27.92 17.05
CA ARG A 783 -19.40 -27.45 16.07
C ARG A 783 -18.94 -27.71 14.64
N TRP A 784 -19.85 -28.21 13.82
CA TRP A 784 -19.72 -28.30 12.38
C TRP A 784 -20.30 -27.04 11.73
N LEU A 785 -19.44 -26.18 11.20
CA LEU A 785 -19.85 -24.99 10.44
C LEU A 785 -20.43 -25.38 9.08
N LEU A 786 -21.63 -24.87 8.76
CA LEU A 786 -22.31 -25.12 7.49
C LEU A 786 -22.35 -23.89 6.58
N TRP A 787 -22.61 -22.71 7.13
CA TRP A 787 -22.80 -21.49 6.34
C TRP A 787 -22.31 -20.25 7.10
N THR A 788 -21.91 -19.22 6.36
CA THR A 788 -21.50 -17.92 6.89
C THR A 788 -22.17 -16.81 6.09
N GLN A 789 -22.61 -15.76 6.76
CA GLN A 789 -23.23 -14.59 6.15
C GLN A 789 -22.75 -13.32 6.87
N GLY A 790 -22.55 -12.24 6.13
CA GLY A 790 -22.12 -10.97 6.70
C GLY A 790 -21.73 -9.97 5.62
N PRO A 791 -20.88 -8.98 5.96
CA PRO A 791 -20.32 -8.02 5.01
C PRO A 791 -19.60 -8.67 3.83
N ALA A 792 -19.40 -7.88 2.76
CA ALA A 792 -18.85 -8.35 1.49
C ALA A 792 -17.46 -9.00 1.61
N ILE A 793 -16.68 -8.63 2.63
CA ILE A 793 -15.37 -9.23 2.90
C ILE A 793 -15.49 -10.11 4.16
N GLY A 794 -15.30 -11.42 3.99
CA GLY A 794 -15.42 -12.35 5.11
C GLY A 794 -15.18 -13.81 4.74
N PRO A 795 -15.46 -14.75 5.65
CA PRO A 795 -15.35 -16.19 5.44
C PRO A 795 -16.26 -16.68 4.32
N ALA A 796 -15.72 -17.57 3.50
CA ALA A 796 -16.41 -18.33 2.48
C ALA A 796 -16.26 -19.82 2.77
N VAL A 797 -17.38 -20.54 2.82
CA VAL A 797 -17.42 -22.00 2.98
C VAL A 797 -17.24 -22.64 1.60
N ARG A 798 -15.98 -22.84 1.17
CA ARG A 798 -15.66 -23.32 -0.19
C ARG A 798 -16.26 -24.69 -0.52
N PHE A 799 -16.56 -25.51 0.49
CA PHE A 799 -17.16 -26.83 0.30
C PHE A 799 -18.38 -26.79 -0.65
N TRP A 800 -19.26 -25.78 -0.55
CA TRP A 800 -20.46 -25.70 -1.39
C TRP A 800 -20.14 -25.50 -2.88
N SER A 801 -19.10 -24.73 -3.20
CA SER A 801 -18.64 -24.58 -4.58
C SER A 801 -18.08 -25.89 -5.16
N VAL A 802 -17.32 -26.63 -4.36
CA VAL A 802 -16.80 -27.95 -4.74
C VAL A 802 -17.94 -28.95 -4.90
N LEU A 803 -18.90 -28.94 -3.97
CA LEU A 803 -20.06 -29.81 -4.01
C LEU A 803 -20.91 -29.57 -5.26
N ALA A 804 -21.19 -28.32 -5.60
CA ALA A 804 -21.91 -27.97 -6.83
C ALA A 804 -21.20 -28.50 -8.08
N LEU A 805 -19.87 -28.34 -8.16
CA LEU A 805 -19.07 -28.91 -9.25
C LEU A 805 -19.14 -30.45 -9.30
N VAL A 806 -19.05 -31.11 -8.14
CA VAL A 806 -19.19 -32.57 -8.02
C VAL A 806 -20.57 -33.03 -8.45
N VAL A 807 -21.65 -32.32 -8.09
CA VAL A 807 -23.02 -32.63 -8.52
C VAL A 807 -23.14 -32.54 -10.04
N VAL A 808 -22.62 -31.47 -10.66
CA VAL A 808 -22.63 -31.31 -12.12
C VAL A 808 -21.84 -32.44 -12.80
N LEU A 809 -20.63 -32.74 -12.33
CA LEU A 809 -19.81 -33.83 -12.87
C LEU A 809 -20.47 -35.20 -12.69
N ALA A 810 -21.06 -35.48 -11.52
CA ALA A 810 -21.79 -36.72 -11.24
C ALA A 810 -22.99 -36.91 -12.18
N VAL A 811 -23.73 -35.82 -12.47
CA VAL A 811 -24.85 -35.85 -13.42
C VAL A 811 -24.35 -36.05 -14.85
N LEU A 812 -23.33 -35.31 -15.31
CA LEU A 812 -22.78 -35.43 -16.66
C LEU A 812 -22.21 -36.82 -16.92
N VAL A 813 -21.38 -37.32 -16.00
CA VAL A 813 -20.75 -38.63 -16.10
C VAL A 813 -21.80 -39.74 -15.99
N GLY A 814 -22.72 -39.65 -15.01
CA GLY A 814 -23.78 -40.64 -14.83
C GLY A 814 -24.74 -40.73 -16.03
N ARG A 815 -25.03 -39.60 -16.70
CA ARG A 815 -25.88 -39.58 -17.91
C ARG A 815 -25.15 -39.97 -19.18
N SER A 816 -23.82 -39.99 -19.19
CA SER A 816 -23.03 -40.35 -20.38
C SER A 816 -23.16 -41.82 -20.78
N GLY A 817 -23.66 -42.68 -19.87
CA GLY A 817 -23.76 -44.12 -20.09
C GLY A 817 -22.40 -44.81 -20.23
N ARG A 818 -21.30 -44.15 -19.83
CA ARG A 818 -19.90 -44.63 -19.88
C ARG A 818 -19.32 -44.97 -18.50
N THR A 819 -20.16 -45.00 -17.48
CA THR A 819 -19.80 -45.47 -16.14
C THR A 819 -20.71 -46.60 -15.72
N ALA A 820 -20.18 -47.51 -14.92
CA ALA A 820 -20.95 -48.57 -14.31
C ALA A 820 -21.91 -48.09 -13.21
N LEU A 821 -21.65 -46.91 -12.66
CA LEU A 821 -22.42 -46.30 -11.58
C LEU A 821 -23.46 -45.34 -12.13
N GLY A 822 -24.67 -45.41 -11.57
CA GLY A 822 -25.75 -44.48 -11.88
C GLY A 822 -25.54 -43.11 -11.22
N THR A 823 -26.31 -42.11 -11.64
CA THR A 823 -26.19 -40.73 -11.13
C THR A 823 -26.37 -40.65 -9.61
N ARG A 824 -27.28 -41.42 -9.02
CA ARG A 824 -27.52 -41.43 -7.56
C ARG A 824 -26.29 -41.92 -6.78
N GLU A 825 -25.67 -43.00 -7.23
CA GLU A 825 -24.49 -43.57 -6.56
C GLU A 825 -23.27 -42.67 -6.72
N MET A 826 -23.12 -42.02 -7.87
CA MET A 826 -22.11 -40.98 -8.08
C MET A 826 -22.30 -39.76 -7.17
N LEU A 827 -23.55 -39.34 -6.93
CA LEU A 827 -23.85 -38.22 -6.02
C LEU A 827 -23.51 -38.58 -4.57
N ILE A 828 -23.95 -39.75 -4.07
CA ILE A 828 -23.67 -40.19 -2.70
C ILE A 828 -22.16 -40.35 -2.49
N LEU A 829 -21.45 -40.97 -3.44
CA LEU A 829 -20.00 -41.09 -3.41
C LEU A 829 -19.32 -39.71 -3.38
N GLY A 830 -19.80 -38.80 -4.24
CA GLY A 830 -19.28 -37.46 -4.38
C GLY A 830 -19.42 -36.62 -3.10
N ILE A 831 -20.60 -36.64 -2.48
CA ILE A 831 -20.90 -35.89 -1.25
C ILE A 831 -19.94 -36.30 -0.13
N GLY A 832 -19.81 -37.60 0.16
CA GLY A 832 -18.96 -38.04 1.27
C GLY A 832 -17.47 -37.85 1.01
N LEU A 833 -16.97 -38.19 -0.19
CA LEU A 833 -15.56 -37.96 -0.52
C LEU A 833 -15.19 -36.46 -0.54
N ALA A 834 -16.11 -35.58 -0.95
CA ALA A 834 -15.86 -34.13 -0.97
C ALA A 834 -15.63 -33.55 0.43
N THR A 835 -16.26 -34.11 1.46
CA THR A 835 -16.11 -33.65 2.86
C THR A 835 -14.76 -34.02 3.50
N VAL A 836 -14.01 -34.96 2.91
CA VAL A 836 -12.77 -35.49 3.50
C VAL A 836 -11.58 -35.35 2.55
N ALA A 837 -11.68 -35.85 1.31
CA ALA A 837 -10.57 -35.89 0.35
C ALA A 837 -11.04 -35.76 -1.12
N TRP A 838 -10.94 -34.55 -1.68
CA TRP A 838 -11.38 -34.29 -3.06
C TRP A 838 -10.55 -35.01 -4.13
N TRP A 839 -9.26 -35.26 -3.87
CA TRP A 839 -8.41 -35.97 -4.83
C TRP A 839 -8.78 -37.45 -4.92
N THR A 840 -9.24 -38.06 -3.82
CA THR A 840 -9.77 -39.43 -3.80
C THR A 840 -10.97 -39.56 -4.74
N LEU A 841 -11.80 -38.52 -4.83
CA LEU A 841 -12.92 -38.49 -5.78
C LEU A 841 -12.44 -38.59 -7.24
N LEU A 842 -11.41 -37.84 -7.62
CA LEU A 842 -10.84 -37.92 -8.98
C LEU A 842 -10.21 -39.28 -9.26
N LEU A 843 -9.47 -39.82 -8.27
CA LEU A 843 -8.84 -41.13 -8.36
C LEU A 843 -9.88 -42.24 -8.56
N VAL A 844 -10.92 -42.27 -7.73
CA VAL A 844 -12.00 -43.26 -7.79
C VAL A 844 -12.81 -43.12 -9.08
N ALA A 845 -13.16 -41.89 -9.48
CA ALA A 845 -13.88 -41.64 -10.73
C ALA A 845 -13.06 -42.09 -11.97
N GLY A 846 -11.76 -41.77 -12.00
CA GLY A 846 -10.84 -42.19 -13.06
C GLY A 846 -10.68 -43.71 -13.13
N TRP A 847 -10.54 -44.35 -11.97
CA TRP A 847 -10.49 -45.81 -11.86
C TRP A 847 -11.75 -46.49 -12.38
N LEU A 848 -12.94 -46.02 -11.99
CA LEU A 848 -14.22 -46.56 -12.46
C LEU A 848 -14.39 -46.41 -13.99
N LEU A 849 -14.00 -45.26 -14.53
CA LEU A 849 -14.02 -45.01 -15.98
C LEU A 849 -13.05 -45.93 -16.73
N LEU A 850 -11.85 -46.15 -16.18
CA LEU A 850 -10.85 -47.05 -16.75
C LEU A 850 -11.31 -48.51 -16.75
N LEU A 851 -11.93 -48.97 -15.65
CA LEU A 851 -12.49 -50.33 -15.57
C LEU A 851 -13.64 -50.52 -16.56
N ASP A 852 -14.56 -49.57 -16.65
CA ASP A 852 -15.69 -49.68 -17.58
C ASP A 852 -15.22 -49.63 -19.05
N TRP A 853 -14.24 -48.78 -19.35
CA TRP A 853 -13.58 -48.75 -20.65
C TRP A 853 -12.89 -50.07 -21.00
N ARG A 854 -12.18 -50.68 -20.03
CA ARG A 854 -11.47 -51.94 -20.20
C ARG A 854 -12.45 -53.10 -20.46
N ARG A 855 -13.57 -53.12 -19.72
CA ARG A 855 -14.66 -54.09 -19.88
C ARG A 855 -15.28 -54.01 -21.27
N ARG A 856 -15.48 -52.81 -21.82
CA ARG A 856 -16.10 -52.60 -23.15
C ARG A 856 -15.16 -52.89 -24.32
N ARG A 857 -13.85 -52.66 -24.18
CA ARG A 857 -12.89 -52.87 -25.28
C ARG A 857 -12.45 -54.33 -25.47
N GLY A 858 -12.49 -55.16 -24.43
CA GLY A 858 -11.95 -56.52 -24.50
C GLY A 858 -10.43 -56.51 -24.80
N ARG A 859 -9.98 -57.21 -25.84
CA ARG A 859 -8.54 -57.37 -26.13
C ARG A 859 -7.90 -56.05 -26.59
N VAL A 860 -6.87 -55.58 -25.87
CA VAL A 860 -6.13 -54.35 -26.17
C VAL A 860 -4.73 -54.66 -26.69
N GLY A 861 -4.49 -54.41 -27.98
CA GLY A 861 -3.14 -54.34 -28.55
C GLY A 861 -2.32 -55.64 -28.49
N SER A 862 -1.01 -55.52 -28.25
CA SER A 862 -0.07 -56.64 -28.09
C SER A 862 -0.11 -57.22 -26.68
N ALA A 863 0.33 -58.49 -26.51
CA ALA A 863 0.34 -59.18 -25.21
C ALA A 863 1.04 -58.38 -24.09
N LEU A 864 2.17 -57.74 -24.41
CA LEU A 864 2.92 -56.92 -23.44
C LEU A 864 2.18 -55.62 -23.05
N ALA A 865 1.45 -55.01 -23.98
CA ALA A 865 0.61 -53.84 -23.70
C ALA A 865 -0.62 -54.22 -22.86
N PHE A 866 -1.13 -55.44 -23.05
CA PHE A 866 -2.22 -56.00 -22.25
C PHE A 866 -1.77 -56.30 -20.83
N ASP A 867 -0.67 -57.04 -20.65
CA ASP A 867 -0.19 -57.46 -19.33
C ASP A 867 0.28 -56.24 -18.50
N SER A 868 0.94 -55.25 -19.13
CA SER A 868 1.28 -53.99 -18.45
C SER A 868 0.05 -53.19 -18.00
N LEU A 869 -1.01 -53.16 -18.80
CA LEU A 869 -2.28 -52.55 -18.43
C LEU A 869 -2.96 -53.31 -17.28
N GLN A 870 -2.88 -54.65 -17.25
CA GLN A 870 -3.41 -55.47 -16.16
C GLN A 870 -2.68 -55.18 -14.84
N VAL A 871 -1.34 -55.18 -14.85
CA VAL A 871 -0.53 -54.81 -13.67
C VAL A 871 -0.89 -53.40 -13.18
N PHE A 872 -1.01 -52.44 -14.11
CA PHE A 872 -1.39 -51.08 -13.78
C PHE A 872 -2.80 -50.99 -13.15
N LEU A 873 -3.80 -51.68 -13.72
CA LEU A 873 -5.18 -51.66 -13.19
C LEU A 873 -5.28 -52.35 -11.83
N VAL A 874 -4.54 -53.45 -11.60
CA VAL A 874 -4.45 -54.10 -10.29
C VAL A 874 -3.82 -53.15 -9.28
N GLY A 875 -2.67 -52.56 -9.61
CA GLY A 875 -2.00 -51.56 -8.76
C GLY A 875 -2.90 -50.37 -8.44
N LEU A 876 -3.57 -49.79 -9.45
CA LEU A 876 -4.52 -48.69 -9.28
C LEU A 876 -5.70 -49.09 -8.37
N SER A 877 -6.22 -50.31 -8.50
CA SER A 877 -7.32 -50.81 -7.66
C SER A 877 -6.91 -50.93 -6.20
N VAL A 878 -5.68 -51.37 -5.92
CA VAL A 878 -5.11 -51.42 -4.56
C VAL A 878 -4.96 -50.00 -3.99
N VAL A 879 -4.41 -49.07 -4.77
CA VAL A 879 -4.28 -47.66 -4.36
C VAL A 879 -5.65 -47.03 -4.05
N VAL A 880 -6.65 -47.27 -4.89
CA VAL A 880 -8.03 -46.80 -4.68
C VAL A 880 -8.63 -47.39 -3.41
N LEU A 881 -8.45 -48.69 -3.16
CA LEU A 881 -8.96 -49.35 -1.95
C LEU A 881 -8.36 -48.73 -0.69
N PHE A 882 -7.03 -48.56 -0.64
CA PHE A 882 -6.37 -47.90 0.48
C PHE A 882 -6.80 -46.44 0.64
N ALA A 883 -6.98 -45.70 -0.47
CA ALA A 883 -7.47 -44.33 -0.42
C ALA A 883 -8.91 -44.24 0.12
N LEU A 884 -9.80 -45.16 -0.26
CA LEU A 884 -11.17 -45.22 0.25
C LEU A 884 -11.22 -45.58 1.75
N ILE A 885 -10.44 -46.56 2.19
CA ILE A 885 -10.31 -46.93 3.61
C ILE A 885 -9.76 -45.74 4.41
N GLY A 886 -8.68 -45.12 3.93
CA GLY A 886 -8.10 -43.93 4.56
C GLY A 886 -9.09 -42.78 4.65
N THR A 887 -9.91 -42.57 3.62
CA THR A 887 -10.95 -41.52 3.61
C THR A 887 -12.08 -41.81 4.61
N ALA A 888 -12.54 -43.06 4.70
CA ALA A 888 -13.54 -43.45 5.70
C ALA A 888 -13.00 -43.29 7.13
N TRP A 889 -11.75 -43.71 7.37
CA TRP A 889 -11.09 -43.59 8.67
C TRP A 889 -10.89 -42.12 9.07
N ALA A 890 -10.36 -41.29 8.16
CA ALA A 890 -10.19 -39.87 8.38
C ALA A 890 -11.54 -39.15 8.60
N GLY A 891 -12.60 -39.58 7.91
CA GLY A 891 -13.94 -39.03 8.08
C GLY A 891 -14.56 -39.30 9.46
N LEU A 892 -14.37 -40.51 10.00
CA LEU A 892 -14.95 -40.92 11.29
C LEU A 892 -14.21 -40.35 12.51
N LEU A 893 -12.88 -40.23 12.43
CA LEU A 893 -12.04 -39.74 13.53
C LEU A 893 -11.76 -38.23 13.45
N GLY A 894 -11.83 -37.65 12.25
CA GLY A 894 -11.51 -36.26 11.99
C GLY A 894 -12.71 -35.30 12.08
N GLN A 895 -12.43 -34.03 11.75
CA GLN A 895 -13.44 -32.99 11.58
C GLN A 895 -13.76 -32.81 10.08
N PRO A 896 -15.01 -32.40 9.74
CA PRO A 896 -15.39 -32.16 8.35
C PRO A 896 -14.56 -31.04 7.72
N ALA A 897 -13.95 -31.31 6.57
CA ALA A 897 -13.16 -30.31 5.86
C ALA A 897 -14.06 -29.37 5.05
N MET A 898 -14.66 -28.39 5.72
CA MET A 898 -15.54 -27.39 5.08
C MET A 898 -14.79 -26.32 4.27
N ARG A 899 -13.45 -26.30 4.37
CA ARG A 899 -12.54 -25.41 3.61
C ARG A 899 -12.96 -23.95 3.72
N VAL A 900 -13.08 -23.51 4.96
CA VAL A 900 -13.35 -22.11 5.28
C VAL A 900 -12.10 -21.32 4.94
N GLU A 901 -12.24 -20.34 4.06
CA GLU A 901 -11.18 -19.43 3.65
C GLU A 901 -11.76 -18.03 3.48
N GLY A 902 -10.90 -17.02 3.35
CA GLY A 902 -11.29 -15.63 3.14
C GLY A 902 -11.02 -14.78 4.37
N ASN A 903 -10.31 -13.68 4.15
CA ASN A 903 -9.92 -12.72 5.17
C ASN A 903 -9.22 -13.34 6.40
N GLY A 904 -8.39 -14.36 6.18
CA GLY A 904 -7.68 -15.07 7.26
C GLY A 904 -8.55 -16.00 8.11
N SER A 905 -9.80 -16.27 7.72
CA SER A 905 -10.72 -17.09 8.49
C SER A 905 -10.35 -18.58 8.52
N SER A 906 -10.68 -19.24 9.64
CA SER A 906 -10.63 -20.68 9.85
C SER A 906 -12.03 -21.21 10.25
N PRO A 907 -12.27 -22.53 10.33
CA PRO A 907 -13.56 -23.08 10.77
C PRO A 907 -13.99 -22.65 12.19
N GLN A 908 -13.03 -22.28 13.04
CA GLN A 908 -13.28 -21.81 14.41
C GLN A 908 -13.22 -20.29 14.49
N ASP A 909 -12.35 -19.64 13.71
CA ASP A 909 -12.17 -18.19 13.69
C ASP A 909 -12.73 -17.58 12.41
N LEU A 910 -13.93 -17.03 12.48
CA LEU A 910 -14.60 -16.41 11.35
C LEU A 910 -14.39 -14.90 11.37
N ILE A 911 -13.73 -14.36 10.35
CA ILE A 911 -13.27 -12.97 10.33
C ILE A 911 -13.92 -12.21 9.16
N TRP A 912 -14.76 -11.23 9.47
CA TRP A 912 -15.35 -10.30 8.51
C TRP A 912 -14.74 -8.90 8.62
N PHE A 913 -14.88 -8.14 7.54
CA PHE A 913 -14.56 -6.72 7.49
C PHE A 913 -15.71 -5.94 6.86
N ALA A 914 -16.12 -4.85 7.51
CA ALA A 914 -17.02 -3.85 6.93
C ALA A 914 -16.31 -2.49 6.88
N ASP A 915 -16.59 -1.73 5.83
CA ASP A 915 -15.96 -0.44 5.58
C ASP A 915 -16.58 0.69 6.40
N HIS A 916 -17.90 0.66 6.62
CA HIS A 916 -18.64 1.69 7.33
C HIS A 916 -19.84 1.12 8.10
N ALA A 917 -20.17 1.72 9.25
CA ALA A 917 -21.43 1.54 9.96
C ALA A 917 -22.04 2.89 10.33
N ALA A 918 -23.37 3.02 10.30
CA ALA A 918 -24.05 4.30 10.60
C ALA A 918 -24.17 4.60 12.11
N GLY A 919 -23.94 3.60 12.96
CA GLY A 919 -24.13 3.62 14.40
C GLY A 919 -24.12 2.18 14.94
N PRO A 920 -25.17 1.39 14.66
CA PRO A 920 -25.20 -0.02 15.00
C PRO A 920 -24.21 -0.81 14.15
N LEU A 921 -23.49 -1.74 14.81
CA LEU A 921 -22.55 -2.62 14.13
C LEU A 921 -23.26 -3.51 13.09
N PRO A 922 -22.62 -3.80 11.94
CA PRO A 922 -23.21 -4.61 10.90
C PRO A 922 -23.40 -6.06 11.35
N SER A 923 -24.50 -6.68 10.91
CA SER A 923 -24.81 -8.06 11.27
C SER A 923 -23.94 -9.05 10.50
N ALA A 924 -23.26 -9.94 11.21
CA ALA A 924 -22.64 -11.14 10.67
C ALA A 924 -23.01 -12.36 11.52
N TRP A 925 -23.17 -13.51 10.89
CA TRP A 925 -23.59 -14.74 11.55
C TRP A 925 -23.11 -15.99 10.82
N ALA A 926 -23.13 -17.10 11.53
CA ALA A 926 -22.76 -18.42 11.05
C ALA A 926 -23.83 -19.44 11.42
N ILE A 927 -24.15 -20.35 10.50
CA ILE A 927 -24.95 -21.55 10.81
C ILE A 927 -23.99 -22.68 11.13
N SER A 928 -24.14 -23.24 12.31
CA SER A 928 -23.40 -24.43 12.75
C SER A 928 -24.32 -25.43 13.42
N VAL A 929 -23.92 -26.70 13.43
CA VAL A 929 -24.63 -27.78 14.14
C VAL A 929 -23.65 -28.53 15.05
N PRO A 930 -24.12 -29.26 16.08
CA PRO A 930 -23.26 -30.11 16.89
C PRO A 930 -22.51 -31.14 16.05
N LEU A 931 -21.23 -31.41 16.37
CA LEU A 931 -20.36 -32.28 15.59
C LEU A 931 -20.87 -33.73 15.48
N TRP A 932 -21.71 -34.20 16.42
CA TRP A 932 -22.31 -35.53 16.35
C TRP A 932 -23.20 -35.71 15.10
N VAL A 933 -23.83 -34.64 14.59
CA VAL A 933 -24.63 -34.68 13.37
C VAL A 933 -23.78 -35.09 12.18
N TYR A 934 -22.57 -34.54 12.07
CA TYR A 934 -21.58 -34.97 11.08
C TYR A 934 -21.17 -36.43 11.30
N LYS A 935 -20.87 -36.82 12.54
CA LYS A 935 -20.45 -38.19 12.86
C LYS A 935 -21.50 -39.25 12.46
N VAL A 936 -22.78 -38.96 12.64
CA VAL A 936 -23.87 -39.84 12.18
C VAL A 936 -23.93 -39.86 10.65
N ALA A 937 -23.84 -38.71 9.98
CA ALA A 937 -23.89 -38.64 8.53
C ALA A 937 -22.73 -39.40 7.86
N ILE A 938 -21.49 -39.22 8.35
CA ILE A 938 -20.31 -39.91 7.80
C ILE A 938 -20.32 -41.42 8.12
N LEU A 939 -20.90 -41.83 9.26
CA LEU A 939 -21.09 -43.25 9.58
C LEU A 939 -22.06 -43.92 8.60
N LEU A 940 -23.23 -43.31 8.37
CA LEU A 940 -24.21 -43.80 7.39
C LEU A 940 -23.60 -43.89 5.99
N TRP A 941 -22.83 -42.87 5.60
CA TRP A 941 -22.11 -42.87 4.33
C TRP A 941 -21.05 -43.97 4.24
N SER A 942 -20.29 -44.21 5.32
CA SER A 942 -19.25 -45.24 5.38
C SER A 942 -19.84 -46.65 5.26
N LEU A 943 -20.98 -46.90 5.91
CA LEU A 943 -21.73 -48.15 5.77
C LEU A 943 -22.22 -48.37 4.34
N TRP A 944 -22.75 -47.32 3.71
CA TRP A 944 -23.13 -47.36 2.30
C TRP A 944 -21.93 -47.63 1.39
N LEU A 945 -20.79 -46.96 1.62
CA LEU A 945 -19.56 -47.15 0.85
C LEU A 945 -19.04 -48.58 0.98
N ALA A 946 -19.02 -49.14 2.19
CA ALA A 946 -18.59 -50.52 2.43
C ALA A 946 -19.40 -51.52 1.58
N ASN A 947 -20.73 -51.35 1.53
CA ASN A 947 -21.60 -52.16 0.68
C ASN A 947 -21.36 -51.90 -0.83
N ALA A 948 -21.09 -50.65 -1.22
CA ALA A 948 -20.79 -50.30 -2.60
C ALA A 948 -19.48 -50.90 -3.11
N VAL A 949 -18.42 -50.90 -2.28
CA VAL A 949 -17.10 -51.45 -2.62
C VAL A 949 -17.17 -52.94 -2.96
N VAL A 950 -18.00 -53.73 -2.28
CA VAL A 950 -18.20 -55.16 -2.62
C VAL A 950 -18.72 -55.33 -4.05
N ARG A 951 -19.67 -54.48 -4.46
CA ARG A 951 -20.20 -54.49 -5.84
C ARG A 951 -19.14 -54.03 -6.85
N TRP A 952 -18.33 -53.03 -6.51
CA TRP A 952 -17.25 -52.56 -7.38
C TRP A 952 -16.10 -53.55 -7.50
N PHE A 953 -15.83 -54.33 -6.46
CA PHE A 953 -14.85 -55.40 -6.50
C PHE A 953 -15.23 -56.46 -7.54
N LYS A 954 -16.49 -56.90 -7.57
CA LYS A 954 -17.01 -57.79 -8.62
C LYS A 954 -16.82 -57.18 -10.01
N LEU A 955 -17.14 -55.89 -10.14
CA LEU A 955 -16.98 -55.17 -11.41
C LEU A 955 -15.52 -55.08 -11.87
N ALA A 956 -14.60 -54.88 -10.93
CA ALA A 956 -13.18 -54.87 -11.21
C ALA A 956 -12.70 -56.24 -11.70
N LEU A 957 -13.11 -57.34 -11.05
CA LEU A 957 -12.80 -58.70 -11.50
C LEU A 957 -13.36 -58.99 -12.90
N ASP A 958 -14.61 -58.62 -13.17
CA ASP A 958 -15.24 -58.78 -14.49
C ASP A 958 -14.48 -57.98 -15.58
N ALA A 959 -14.04 -56.76 -15.26
CA ALA A 959 -13.26 -55.93 -16.16
C ALA A 959 -11.87 -56.50 -16.43
N LEU A 960 -11.17 -56.98 -15.39
CA LEU A 960 -9.84 -57.60 -15.50
C LEU A 960 -9.89 -58.93 -16.28
N GLY A 961 -10.94 -59.74 -16.08
CA GLY A 961 -11.14 -61.02 -16.78
C GLY A 961 -11.58 -60.90 -18.24
N SER A 962 -12.04 -59.71 -18.68
CA SER A 962 -12.51 -59.50 -20.05
C SER A 962 -11.37 -59.65 -21.09
N GLY A 963 -11.41 -60.71 -21.91
CA GLY A 963 -10.36 -61.01 -22.88
C GLY A 963 -9.15 -61.81 -22.33
N GLY A 964 -9.30 -62.44 -21.17
CA GLY A 964 -8.28 -63.27 -20.50
C GLY A 964 -7.55 -62.52 -19.38
N TRP A 965 -7.05 -63.24 -18.38
CA TRP A 965 -6.36 -62.63 -17.22
C TRP A 965 -4.93 -62.18 -17.59
N TRP A 966 -4.21 -63.01 -18.34
CA TRP A 966 -2.84 -62.77 -18.79
C TRP A 966 -2.67 -63.29 -20.23
N GLN A 967 -1.89 -62.60 -21.06
CA GLN A 967 -1.67 -62.96 -22.47
C GLN A 967 -0.30 -63.58 -22.72
N SER A 968 0.71 -63.26 -21.90
CA SER A 968 2.02 -63.91 -21.95
C SER A 968 2.00 -65.17 -21.06
N PRO A 969 2.43 -66.34 -21.55
CA PRO A 969 2.67 -67.46 -20.66
C PRO A 969 3.86 -67.09 -19.77
N LEU A 970 3.62 -66.89 -18.47
CA LEU A 970 4.66 -66.59 -17.47
C LEU A 970 5.75 -67.67 -17.39
N PHE A 971 5.54 -68.82 -18.06
CA PHE A 971 6.53 -69.84 -18.34
C PHE A 971 6.32 -70.37 -19.77
N PRO A 972 7.33 -70.42 -20.66
CA PRO A 972 7.19 -71.18 -21.90
C PRO A 972 6.82 -72.61 -21.53
N PRO A 973 5.86 -73.26 -22.21
CA PRO A 973 5.61 -74.67 -21.99
C PRO A 973 6.94 -75.39 -22.17
N ARG A 974 7.40 -76.13 -21.13
CA ARG A 974 8.54 -77.04 -21.27
C ARG A 974 8.28 -77.85 -22.53
N ALA A 975 9.12 -77.64 -23.55
CA ALA A 975 9.08 -78.46 -24.74
C ALA A 975 9.09 -79.91 -24.26
N LYS A 976 8.05 -80.68 -24.63
CA LYS A 976 8.06 -82.13 -24.46
C LYS A 976 9.38 -82.60 -25.06
N ARG A 977 10.30 -83.10 -24.22
CA ARG A 977 11.48 -83.82 -24.69
C ARG A 977 10.95 -84.98 -25.51
N VAL A 978 11.07 -84.89 -26.83
CA VAL A 978 10.99 -86.04 -27.72
C VAL A 978 12.11 -86.98 -27.24
N PRO A 979 11.82 -88.24 -26.89
CA PRO A 979 12.87 -89.20 -26.58
C PRO A 979 13.72 -89.38 -27.84
N VAL A 980 15.02 -89.12 -27.71
CA VAL A 980 16.01 -89.56 -28.69
C VAL A 980 16.01 -91.09 -28.66
N ALA A 981 15.63 -91.71 -29.77
CA ALA A 981 15.72 -93.14 -29.97
C ALA A 981 17.21 -93.56 -29.99
N PRO A 982 17.58 -94.70 -29.39
CA PRO A 982 18.95 -95.20 -29.45
C PRO A 982 19.26 -95.72 -30.85
N THR A 983 20.38 -95.28 -31.41
CA THR A 983 21.06 -95.93 -32.53
C THR A 983 21.71 -97.23 -32.05
N THR A 984 21.39 -98.35 -32.69
CA THR A 984 22.22 -99.57 -32.74
C THR A 984 21.82 -100.40 -33.98
N PRO A 985 22.68 -101.28 -34.49
CA PRO A 985 23.19 -101.24 -35.87
C PRO A 985 22.44 -102.17 -36.84
N THR A 986 22.50 -101.83 -38.13
CA THR A 986 22.22 -102.74 -39.26
C THR A 986 23.28 -103.85 -39.29
N ALA A 987 22.94 -105.14 -39.24
CA ALA A 987 22.79 -106.09 -40.37
C ALA A 987 23.07 -107.51 -39.81
N PRO A 988 22.64 -108.65 -40.43
CA PRO A 988 22.33 -108.82 -41.85
C PRO A 988 21.01 -109.55 -42.16
N ALA A 989 20.61 -109.42 -43.43
CA ALA A 989 19.55 -110.18 -44.07
C ALA A 989 20.01 -111.62 -44.37
N GLU A 990 19.08 -112.56 -44.18
CA GLU A 990 19.19 -113.97 -44.52
C GLU A 990 19.11 -114.13 -46.05
N ALA A 991 20.13 -114.76 -46.64
CA ALA A 991 20.16 -115.13 -48.05
C ALA A 991 19.41 -116.45 -48.29
N PRO A 992 18.64 -116.59 -49.38
CA PRO A 992 18.10 -117.87 -49.80
C PRO A 992 19.14 -118.62 -50.65
N GLN A 993 19.61 -119.76 -50.16
CA GLN A 993 20.28 -120.78 -50.97
C GLN A 993 19.22 -121.63 -51.71
N PRO A 994 19.53 -122.40 -52.78
CA PRO A 994 20.77 -123.18 -52.96
C PRO A 994 21.18 -123.28 -54.47
N PRO A 995 21.82 -124.37 -54.95
CA PRO A 995 23.24 -124.69 -54.85
C PRO A 995 23.92 -124.85 -56.24
N ALA A 996 25.24 -125.03 -56.17
CA ALA A 996 26.22 -125.63 -57.09
C ALA A 996 25.83 -126.19 -58.48
N SER A 997 26.63 -125.81 -59.49
CA SER A 997 27.30 -126.63 -60.55
C SER A 997 27.90 -125.63 -61.56
N THR A 998 29.20 -125.57 -61.92
CA THR A 998 30.38 -126.45 -61.94
C THR A 998 31.64 -125.61 -61.76
#